data_AF-A0AAU5LMX5-F1
#
_entry.id   AF-A0AAU5LMX5-F1
#
_cell.length_a   1.000
_cell.length_b   1.000
_cell.length_c   1.000
_cell.angle_alpha   90.00
_cell.angle_beta   90.00
_cell.angle_gamma   90.00
#
_symmetry.space_group_name_H-M   'P 1'
#
loop_
_entity.id
_entity.type
_entity.pdbx_description
1 polymer ?
#
loop_
_entity_poly.entity_id
_entity_poly.type
_entity_poly.pdbx_seq_one_letter_code
_entity_poly.pdbx_strand_id
1 'polypeptide(L)'
;MTSTDVPEPPSDAEFIARVRSGDLEAFGELFARHHLAAERMARQLVPAADADDLASDAFAKVLDALRNGGGPDISFRAYLLTTVRRVHVDRLRAGKKVQSTDEIESFERSPESFDDPTVTGFESGAAAKAFASLPERWQAVLWHTEVEGEKPAVVAPLLGLTPNGVSALAYRAREGLRQAYLQQHLADVAGDRCRWTTERLGAYVRGGLTKREDKQVRAHLDECAKCTAVYLELVEVNSALPALLAPALLGAAGVGYLAATGAHAAGGGLLVGLWQKATENSTRTAGTAAGAVAVVVAAIIAALALTGGDGKPEAVIQSPPSVQPTQPTIAPPTVVPPTVKPPTVKPPTVKPTTAPPPVNPTEPKPTETQTTAPPRPTPTPPPPRPTPTPTPTPTKPTPPPPTTPILYEGLLTISSPRGGGSPGSPMDSTSQAAPPATEQRLLSISVPKGNTKPVVIKVMYGKALRWPVGKNPAGWACVESTGTCTARKPSKPHDLPISFATPSGGSAADRTFTVTARTGRLYDDDSQTLVAPEVFDENLLKVTTRSPDPNPDAYNRALHVAVPTGASGPVVLQISVGGSLDWPIPSSTPGWSCKRSAGTCTAANSRNPAPLYAEFDVPEGGGTAQRTFTVKARVGSYYDNDAETLAPVREDDALLSIVKPGLLNDPNPHRYNRFLLVSGAPRKVSLEISYGSNLTFYLKSNRGWTCGRASDSRRVFCSTDNYLKAERFDAEFDAKPGNDAANRLTVRAVARGRTDTDSAPIPPKFGW
;
A
#
# COMPACT_ATOMS: atom_id res chain seq x y z
N MET A 1 -4.67 -11.98 50.24
CA MET A 1 -5.81 -11.57 49.39
C MET A 1 -5.34 -11.65 47.95
N THR A 2 -6.04 -12.46 47.17
CA THR A 2 -5.70 -12.96 45.84
C THR A 2 -5.63 -11.86 44.78
N SER A 3 -4.57 -11.88 43.96
CA SER A 3 -4.44 -11.04 42.76
C SER A 3 -5.57 -11.41 41.79
N THR A 4 -6.45 -10.46 41.51
CA THR A 4 -7.44 -10.53 40.42
C THR A 4 -6.68 -10.57 39.09
N ASP A 5 -6.50 -11.79 38.58
CA ASP A 5 -6.33 -12.10 37.17
C ASP A 5 -7.50 -11.42 36.44
N VAL A 6 -7.26 -10.33 35.71
CA VAL A 6 -8.30 -9.77 34.84
C VAL A 6 -8.30 -10.66 33.61
N PRO A 7 -9.31 -11.52 33.41
CA PRO A 7 -9.33 -12.44 32.28
C PRO A 7 -9.30 -11.63 30.99
N GLU A 8 -8.53 -12.07 29.99
CA GLU A 8 -8.69 -11.53 28.64
C GLU A 8 -10.18 -11.63 28.27
N PRO A 9 -10.79 -10.55 27.75
CA PRO A 9 -12.21 -10.55 27.46
C PRO A 9 -12.49 -11.65 26.43
N PRO A 10 -13.53 -12.48 26.63
CA PRO A 10 -13.82 -13.60 25.74
C PRO A 10 -13.99 -13.16 24.28
N SER A 11 -13.51 -13.99 23.37
CA SER A 11 -13.70 -13.84 21.93
C SER A 11 -15.13 -14.12 21.51
N ASP A 12 -15.51 -13.70 20.30
CA ASP A 12 -16.88 -13.92 19.81
C ASP A 12 -17.18 -15.42 19.66
N ALA A 13 -16.17 -16.23 19.28
CA ALA A 13 -16.29 -17.69 19.21
C ALA A 13 -16.57 -18.32 20.59
N GLU A 14 -15.96 -17.79 21.66
CA GLU A 14 -16.21 -18.27 23.02
C GLU A 14 -17.61 -17.89 23.51
N PHE A 15 -18.08 -16.68 23.18
CA PHE A 15 -19.46 -16.31 23.46
C PHE A 15 -20.46 -17.16 22.67
N ILE A 16 -20.22 -17.43 21.39
CA ILE A 16 -21.04 -18.34 20.57
C ILE A 16 -21.12 -19.73 21.23
N ALA A 17 -19.99 -20.28 21.66
CA ALA A 17 -19.95 -21.58 22.33
C ALA A 17 -20.75 -21.59 23.64
N ARG A 18 -20.69 -20.50 24.42
CA ARG A 18 -21.48 -20.34 25.65
C ARG A 18 -22.99 -20.23 25.36
N VAL A 19 -23.39 -19.46 24.35
CA VAL A 19 -24.78 -19.37 23.91
C VAL A 19 -25.33 -20.73 23.50
N ARG A 20 -24.53 -21.53 22.78
CA ARG A 20 -24.90 -22.92 22.43
C ARG A 20 -25.02 -23.83 23.65
N SER A 21 -24.24 -23.58 24.69
CA SER A 21 -24.35 -24.30 25.96
C SER A 21 -25.52 -23.83 26.85
N GLY A 22 -26.31 -22.84 26.39
CA GLY A 22 -27.51 -22.34 27.07
C GLY A 22 -27.32 -21.05 27.86
N ASP A 23 -26.13 -20.44 27.84
CA ASP A 23 -25.85 -19.16 28.50
C ASP A 23 -26.33 -18.00 27.63
N LEU A 24 -27.50 -17.44 27.96
CA LEU A 24 -28.08 -16.31 27.23
C LEU A 24 -27.41 -14.97 27.56
N GLU A 25 -26.72 -14.84 28.70
CA GLU A 25 -26.00 -13.61 29.04
C GLU A 25 -24.81 -13.40 28.10
N ALA A 26 -24.17 -14.49 27.66
CA ALA A 26 -23.15 -14.46 26.61
C ALA A 26 -23.67 -13.89 25.27
N PHE A 27 -24.96 -14.04 24.96
CA PHE A 27 -25.56 -13.41 23.77
C PHE A 27 -25.68 -11.88 23.94
N GLY A 28 -25.87 -11.40 25.17
CA GLY A 28 -25.88 -9.97 25.49
C GLY A 28 -24.55 -9.30 25.15
N GLU A 29 -23.43 -9.98 25.37
CA GLU A 29 -22.09 -9.48 24.98
C GLU A 29 -21.90 -9.41 23.46
N LEU A 30 -22.37 -10.43 22.73
CA LEU A 30 -22.40 -10.41 21.26
C LEU A 30 -23.29 -9.27 20.74
N PHE A 31 -24.45 -9.06 21.36
CA PHE A 31 -25.33 -7.94 21.03
C PHE A 31 -24.64 -6.59 21.28
N ALA A 32 -24.07 -6.39 22.47
CA ALA A 32 -23.37 -5.14 22.82
C ALA A 32 -22.24 -4.81 21.83
N ARG A 33 -21.46 -5.80 21.41
CA ARG A 33 -20.37 -5.63 20.44
C ARG A 33 -20.81 -5.35 19.00
N HIS A 34 -21.98 -5.83 18.59
CA HIS A 34 -22.38 -5.84 17.18
C HIS A 34 -23.65 -5.06 16.84
N HIS A 35 -24.40 -4.56 17.82
CA HIS A 35 -25.67 -3.87 17.57
C HIS A 35 -25.51 -2.67 16.62
N LEU A 36 -24.50 -1.82 16.83
CA LEU A 36 -24.26 -0.67 15.95
C LEU A 36 -23.97 -1.07 14.50
N ALA A 37 -23.35 -2.22 14.27
CA ALA A 37 -23.08 -2.70 12.91
C ALA A 37 -24.38 -3.15 12.23
N ALA A 38 -25.22 -3.92 12.94
CA ALA A 38 -26.52 -4.34 12.43
C ALA A 38 -27.47 -3.16 12.19
N GLU A 39 -27.51 -2.20 13.11
CA GLU A 39 -28.33 -1.00 13.01
C GLU A 39 -27.89 -0.12 11.83
N ARG A 40 -26.59 0.11 11.65
CA ARG A 40 -26.05 0.82 10.48
C ARG A 40 -26.50 0.17 9.18
N MET A 41 -26.48 -1.15 9.10
CA MET A 41 -26.96 -1.90 7.93
C MET A 41 -28.47 -1.78 7.75
N ALA A 42 -29.24 -1.90 8.82
CA ALA A 42 -30.69 -1.78 8.79
C ALA A 42 -31.14 -0.39 8.30
N ARG A 43 -30.48 0.68 8.75
CA ARG A 43 -30.73 2.07 8.29
C ARG A 43 -30.49 2.28 6.79
N GLN A 44 -29.75 1.40 6.12
CA GLN A 44 -29.57 1.43 4.66
C GLN A 44 -30.68 0.69 3.89
N LEU A 45 -31.45 -0.15 4.59
CA LEU A 45 -32.47 -1.01 4.00
C LEU A 45 -33.89 -0.50 4.27
N VAL A 46 -34.11 0.15 5.42
CA VAL A 46 -35.42 0.62 5.87
C VAL A 46 -35.34 2.03 6.44
N PRO A 47 -36.49 2.76 6.53
CA PRO A 47 -36.55 4.04 7.23
C PRO A 47 -36.02 3.94 8.66
N ALA A 48 -35.50 5.04 9.19
CA ALA A 48 -34.87 5.06 10.51
C ALA A 48 -35.78 4.55 11.66
N ALA A 49 -37.10 4.73 11.55
CA ALA A 49 -38.06 4.26 12.54
C ALA A 49 -38.14 2.72 12.61
N ASP A 50 -37.88 2.01 11.52
CA ASP A 50 -38.01 0.55 11.42
C ASP A 50 -36.65 -0.18 11.53
N ALA A 51 -35.55 0.58 11.61
CA ALA A 51 -34.19 0.03 11.58
C ALA A 51 -33.88 -0.80 12.82
N ASP A 52 -34.27 -0.32 14.00
CA ASP A 52 -34.06 -1.02 15.27
C ASP A 52 -34.87 -2.32 15.32
N ASP A 53 -36.10 -2.31 14.78
CA ASP A 53 -36.93 -3.51 14.69
C ASP A 53 -36.35 -4.53 13.70
N LEU A 54 -35.83 -4.07 12.57
CA LEU A 54 -35.17 -4.96 11.61
C LEU A 54 -33.89 -5.58 12.17
N ALA A 55 -33.09 -4.80 12.89
CA ALA A 55 -31.87 -5.28 13.55
C ALA A 55 -32.23 -6.28 14.67
N SER A 56 -33.23 -5.97 15.49
CA SER A 56 -33.76 -6.83 16.55
C SER A 56 -34.22 -8.19 16.02
N ASP A 57 -35.00 -8.22 14.93
CA ASP A 57 -35.43 -9.47 14.29
C ASP A 57 -34.25 -10.29 13.77
N ALA A 58 -33.23 -9.63 13.24
CA ALA A 58 -32.02 -10.32 12.79
C ALA A 58 -31.27 -10.96 13.96
N PHE A 59 -31.10 -10.23 15.07
CA PHE A 59 -30.51 -10.80 16.29
C PHE A 59 -31.33 -11.98 16.83
N ALA A 60 -32.66 -11.87 16.85
CA ALA A 60 -33.53 -12.97 17.27
C ALA A 60 -33.33 -14.21 16.39
N LYS A 61 -33.30 -14.06 15.06
CA LYS A 61 -33.02 -15.17 14.14
C LYS A 61 -31.63 -15.78 14.33
N VAL A 62 -30.60 -14.97 14.61
CA VAL A 62 -29.25 -15.46 14.89
C VAL A 62 -29.23 -16.23 16.22
N LEU A 63 -29.88 -15.72 17.26
CA LEU A 63 -30.01 -16.40 18.54
C LEU A 63 -30.70 -17.77 18.38
N ASP A 64 -31.82 -17.82 17.67
CA ASP A 64 -32.53 -19.07 17.39
C ASP A 64 -31.66 -20.05 16.59
N ALA A 65 -30.93 -19.56 15.60
CA ALA A 65 -29.99 -20.39 14.83
C ALA A 65 -28.90 -20.99 15.73
N LEU A 66 -28.31 -20.19 16.62
CA LEU A 66 -27.28 -20.64 17.56
C LEU A 66 -27.84 -21.67 18.55
N ARG A 67 -29.02 -21.43 19.13
CA ARG A 67 -29.67 -22.35 20.08
C ARG A 67 -30.00 -23.71 19.44
N ASN A 68 -30.31 -23.71 18.15
CA ASN A 68 -30.57 -24.92 17.38
C ASN A 68 -29.29 -25.61 16.86
N GLY A 69 -28.10 -25.16 17.30
CA GLY A 69 -26.81 -25.73 16.89
C GLY A 69 -26.34 -25.34 15.49
N GLY A 70 -27.05 -24.43 14.82
CA GLY A 70 -26.64 -23.81 13.55
C GLY A 70 -25.90 -22.49 13.76
N GLY A 71 -25.97 -21.62 12.75
CA GLY A 71 -25.36 -20.29 12.80
C GLY A 71 -23.83 -20.30 12.66
N PRO A 72 -23.16 -19.14 12.87
CA PRO A 72 -21.72 -19.00 12.71
C PRO A 72 -20.96 -19.67 13.86
N ASP A 73 -19.78 -20.21 13.60
CA ASP A 73 -18.86 -20.69 14.64
C ASP A 73 -17.89 -19.59 15.09
N ILE A 74 -17.45 -18.75 14.14
CA ILE A 74 -16.44 -17.73 14.39
C ILE A 74 -16.85 -16.37 13.82
N SER A 75 -17.40 -16.33 12.60
CA SER A 75 -17.66 -15.06 11.86
C SER A 75 -19.02 -14.43 12.21
N PHE A 76 -19.21 -14.01 13.46
CA PHE A 76 -20.50 -13.51 13.94
C PHE A 76 -21.00 -12.28 13.15
N ARG A 77 -20.14 -11.27 12.98
CA ARG A 77 -20.52 -9.99 12.34
C ARG A 77 -20.97 -10.18 10.89
N ALA A 78 -20.23 -10.91 10.08
CA ALA A 78 -20.59 -11.14 8.68
C ALA A 78 -21.91 -11.92 8.55
N TYR A 79 -22.12 -12.93 9.41
CA TYR A 79 -23.36 -13.70 9.46
C TYR A 79 -24.56 -12.82 9.86
N LEU A 80 -24.39 -11.97 10.88
CA LEU A 80 -25.41 -11.04 11.34
C LEU A 80 -25.85 -10.06 10.24
N LEU A 81 -24.90 -9.43 9.54
CA LEU A 81 -25.21 -8.46 8.47
C LEU A 81 -25.94 -9.13 7.29
N THR A 82 -25.56 -10.36 6.96
CA THR A 82 -26.26 -11.18 5.95
C THR A 82 -27.68 -11.53 6.41
N THR A 83 -27.86 -11.81 7.70
CA THR A 83 -29.16 -12.11 8.31
C THR A 83 -30.07 -10.87 8.30
N VAL A 84 -29.56 -9.67 8.59
CA VAL A 84 -30.30 -8.40 8.47
C VAL A 84 -30.86 -8.23 7.06
N ARG A 85 -30.02 -8.42 6.02
CA ARG A 85 -30.47 -8.37 4.62
C ARG A 85 -31.56 -9.41 4.33
N ARG A 86 -31.37 -10.65 4.80
CA ARG A 86 -32.34 -11.73 4.60
C ARG A 86 -33.69 -11.41 5.25
N VAL A 87 -33.69 -10.93 6.49
CA VAL A 87 -34.92 -10.52 7.19
C VAL A 87 -35.64 -9.42 6.41
N HIS A 88 -34.91 -8.44 5.88
CA HIS A 88 -35.50 -7.40 5.05
C HIS A 88 -36.15 -7.96 3.77
N VAL A 89 -35.45 -8.83 3.05
CA VAL A 89 -35.98 -9.50 1.85
C VAL A 89 -37.20 -10.36 2.18
N ASP A 90 -37.18 -11.09 3.30
CA ASP A 90 -38.30 -11.90 3.78
C ASP A 90 -39.52 -11.00 4.10
N ARG A 91 -39.32 -9.85 4.77
CA ARG A 91 -40.38 -8.87 5.06
C ARG A 91 -40.98 -8.29 3.78
N LEU A 92 -40.16 -7.94 2.79
CA LEU A 92 -40.64 -7.47 1.48
C LEU A 92 -41.46 -8.54 0.75
N ARG A 93 -40.99 -9.80 0.76
CA ARG A 93 -41.71 -10.94 0.15
C ARG A 93 -43.02 -11.23 0.88
N ALA A 94 -43.04 -11.17 2.21
CA ALA A 94 -44.24 -11.34 3.01
C ALA A 94 -45.25 -10.20 2.78
N GLY A 95 -44.80 -8.95 2.76
CA GLY A 95 -45.65 -7.79 2.43
C GLY A 95 -46.24 -7.88 1.01
N LYS A 96 -45.52 -8.45 0.04
CA LYS A 96 -46.01 -8.71 -1.32
C LYS A 96 -47.05 -9.84 -1.38
N LYS A 97 -47.04 -10.78 -0.42
CA LYS A 97 -48.04 -11.85 -0.27
C LYS A 97 -49.29 -11.39 0.47
N VAL A 98 -49.22 -10.33 1.29
CA VAL A 98 -50.38 -9.70 1.96
C VAL A 98 -51.10 -8.74 1.00
N GLN A 99 -51.47 -9.26 -0.18
CA GLN A 99 -52.57 -8.73 -0.98
C GLN A 99 -53.80 -9.58 -0.62
N SER A 100 -54.82 -8.95 -0.04
CA SER A 100 -56.03 -9.61 0.44
C SER A 100 -56.86 -10.18 -0.72
N THR A 101 -56.93 -11.52 -0.86
CA THR A 101 -58.15 -12.37 -0.80
C THR A 101 -57.85 -13.81 -1.25
N ASP A 102 -58.35 -14.77 -0.46
CA ASP A 102 -58.85 -16.13 -0.78
C ASP A 102 -58.05 -17.05 -1.72
N GLU A 103 -57.20 -17.92 -1.14
CA GLU A 103 -57.31 -19.40 -1.15
C GLU A 103 -56.00 -20.00 -0.60
N ILE A 104 -56.15 -20.92 0.36
CA ILE A 104 -55.06 -21.62 1.05
C ILE A 104 -54.65 -22.81 0.21
N GLU A 105 -53.35 -23.00 -0.05
CA GLU A 105 -52.74 -24.34 0.01
C GLU A 105 -51.22 -24.31 0.16
N SER A 106 -50.75 -25.31 0.91
CA SER A 106 -49.42 -25.53 1.47
C SER A 106 -48.24 -25.50 0.50
N PHE A 107 -47.08 -24.99 0.93
CA PHE A 107 -45.78 -25.62 0.65
C PHE A 107 -44.75 -25.24 1.74
N GLU A 108 -44.39 -26.22 2.56
CA GLU A 108 -43.12 -26.26 3.27
C GLU A 108 -41.97 -26.44 2.24
N ARG A 109 -40.86 -25.71 2.39
CA ARG A 109 -39.59 -26.04 1.73
C ARG A 109 -38.41 -25.69 2.63
N SER A 110 -37.63 -26.74 2.92
CA SER A 110 -36.32 -26.76 3.59
C SER A 110 -35.22 -26.07 2.74
N PRO A 111 -33.99 -25.88 3.27
CA PRO A 111 -33.08 -24.83 2.83
C PRO A 111 -32.37 -25.19 1.53
N GLU A 112 -32.74 -24.54 0.42
CA GLU A 112 -31.94 -24.55 -0.80
C GLU A 112 -31.09 -23.28 -0.91
N SER A 113 -29.88 -23.51 -1.41
CA SER A 113 -28.80 -22.57 -1.66
C SER A 113 -29.23 -21.31 -2.39
N PHE A 114 -28.63 -20.19 -1.98
CA PHE A 114 -28.74 -18.88 -2.62
C PHE A 114 -28.38 -18.95 -4.11
N ASP A 115 -29.37 -18.75 -4.97
CA ASP A 115 -29.21 -18.12 -6.28
C ASP A 115 -30.42 -17.19 -6.51
N ASP A 116 -30.25 -15.90 -6.20
CA ASP A 116 -31.16 -14.84 -6.64
C ASP A 116 -30.55 -14.19 -7.90
N PRO A 117 -31.17 -14.34 -9.08
CA PRO A 117 -30.63 -13.85 -10.35
C PRO A 117 -30.62 -12.30 -10.48
N THR A 118 -31.13 -11.56 -9.49
CA THR A 118 -31.10 -10.09 -9.49
C THR A 118 -29.78 -9.48 -8.99
N VAL A 119 -28.84 -10.30 -8.51
CA VAL A 119 -27.45 -9.91 -8.21
C VAL A 119 -26.52 -10.54 -9.26
N THR A 120 -26.64 -10.12 -10.51
CA THR A 120 -25.80 -10.62 -11.61
C THR A 120 -25.07 -9.49 -12.32
N GLY A 121 -24.17 -8.83 -11.58
CA GLY A 121 -22.87 -8.57 -12.18
C GLY A 121 -22.13 -9.91 -12.19
N PHE A 122 -21.90 -10.48 -13.38
CA PHE A 122 -21.14 -11.74 -13.56
C PHE A 122 -19.80 -11.71 -12.79
N GLU A 123 -19.25 -10.50 -12.62
CA GLU A 123 -18.00 -10.14 -11.95
C GLU A 123 -18.06 -10.21 -10.40
N SER A 124 -19.22 -9.98 -9.76
CA SER A 124 -19.33 -9.97 -8.28
C SER A 124 -19.60 -11.38 -7.68
N GLY A 125 -20.16 -12.29 -8.48
CA GLY A 125 -20.51 -13.64 -8.03
C GLY A 125 -19.31 -14.54 -7.75
N ALA A 126 -18.26 -14.46 -8.59
CA ALA A 126 -17.06 -15.29 -8.42
C ALA A 126 -16.23 -14.88 -7.19
N ALA A 127 -16.14 -13.57 -6.90
CA ALA A 127 -15.51 -13.06 -5.69
C ALA A 127 -16.25 -13.51 -4.42
N ALA A 128 -17.59 -13.44 -4.42
CA ALA A 128 -18.40 -13.91 -3.30
C ALA A 128 -18.27 -15.43 -3.08
N LYS A 129 -18.29 -16.22 -4.16
CA LYS A 129 -18.08 -17.68 -4.08
C LYS A 129 -16.68 -18.04 -3.57
N ALA A 130 -15.65 -17.31 -4.03
CA ALA A 130 -14.28 -17.48 -3.56
C ALA A 130 -14.10 -17.08 -2.10
N PHE A 131 -14.78 -16.03 -1.63
CA PHE A 131 -14.77 -15.64 -0.22
C PHE A 131 -15.50 -16.66 0.65
N ALA A 132 -16.67 -17.12 0.21
CA ALA A 132 -17.48 -18.12 0.92
C ALA A 132 -16.80 -19.49 1.04
N SER A 133 -15.86 -19.83 0.15
CA SER A 133 -15.11 -21.08 0.21
C SER A 133 -13.92 -21.06 1.19
N LEU A 134 -13.57 -19.89 1.74
CA LEU A 134 -12.49 -19.78 2.73
C LEU A 134 -12.93 -20.30 4.10
N PRO A 135 -11.99 -20.75 4.95
CA PRO A 135 -12.29 -21.03 6.36
C PRO A 135 -12.94 -19.82 7.05
N GLU A 136 -13.92 -20.04 7.95
CA GLU A 136 -14.65 -18.95 8.60
C GLU A 136 -13.73 -17.94 9.31
N ARG A 137 -12.65 -18.43 9.93
CA ARG A 137 -11.66 -17.57 10.58
C ARG A 137 -10.94 -16.64 9.60
N TRP A 138 -10.77 -17.07 8.35
CA TRP A 138 -10.19 -16.26 7.27
C TRP A 138 -11.21 -15.26 6.74
N GLN A 139 -12.48 -15.65 6.61
CA GLN A 139 -13.56 -14.74 6.25
C GLN A 139 -13.70 -13.62 7.29
N ALA A 140 -13.71 -13.97 8.57
CA ALA A 140 -13.83 -13.01 9.66
C ALA A 140 -12.69 -11.98 9.64
N VAL A 141 -11.43 -12.43 9.56
CA VAL A 141 -10.29 -11.49 9.53
C VAL A 141 -10.33 -10.58 8.31
N LEU A 142 -10.68 -11.11 7.13
CA LEU A 142 -10.79 -10.33 5.89
C LEU A 142 -11.95 -9.33 5.96
N TRP A 143 -13.08 -9.71 6.53
CA TRP A 143 -14.21 -8.81 6.71
C TRP A 143 -13.81 -7.61 7.58
N HIS A 144 -13.21 -7.87 8.74
CA HIS A 144 -12.81 -6.81 9.65
C HIS A 144 -11.67 -5.94 9.10
N THR A 145 -10.60 -6.52 8.55
CA THR A 145 -9.42 -5.75 8.13
C THR A 145 -9.54 -5.15 6.74
N GLU A 146 -10.13 -5.88 5.79
CA GLU A 146 -10.17 -5.47 4.37
C GLU A 146 -11.49 -4.80 4.01
N VAL A 147 -12.64 -5.27 4.52
CA VAL A 147 -13.95 -4.73 4.17
C VAL A 147 -14.29 -3.53 5.08
N GLU A 148 -14.17 -3.68 6.39
CA GLU A 148 -14.47 -2.62 7.36
C GLU A 148 -13.27 -1.70 7.67
N GLY A 149 -12.07 -2.06 7.22
CA GLY A 149 -10.86 -1.26 7.42
C GLY A 149 -10.39 -1.15 8.88
N GLU A 150 -10.84 -2.07 9.75
CA GLU A 150 -10.50 -2.04 11.16
C GLU A 150 -9.02 -2.38 11.39
N LYS A 151 -8.37 -1.66 12.31
CA LYS A 151 -6.97 -1.91 12.65
C LYS A 151 -6.82 -3.27 13.35
N PRO A 152 -5.73 -4.03 13.13
CA PRO A 152 -5.52 -5.34 13.75
C PRO A 152 -5.64 -5.37 15.28
N ALA A 153 -5.37 -4.24 15.96
CA ALA A 153 -5.53 -4.10 17.40
C ALA A 153 -7.00 -4.15 17.89
N VAL A 154 -7.94 -3.69 17.07
CA VAL A 154 -9.38 -3.70 17.36
C VAL A 154 -9.97 -5.09 17.10
N VAL A 155 -9.47 -5.78 16.07
CA VAL A 155 -9.94 -7.11 15.64
C VAL A 155 -9.39 -8.24 16.53
N ALA A 156 -8.20 -8.04 17.09
CA ALA A 156 -7.52 -8.97 18.00
C ALA A 156 -8.44 -9.59 19.08
N PRO A 157 -9.13 -8.80 19.92
CA PRO A 157 -10.02 -9.35 20.94
C PRO A 157 -11.23 -10.10 20.36
N LEU A 158 -11.77 -9.69 19.21
CA LEU A 158 -12.92 -10.37 18.57
C LEU A 158 -12.57 -11.80 18.15
N LEU A 159 -11.35 -12.00 17.63
CA LEU A 159 -10.88 -13.29 17.12
C LEU A 159 -10.08 -14.12 18.13
N GLY A 160 -9.91 -13.65 19.37
CA GLY A 160 -9.05 -14.29 20.38
C GLY A 160 -7.59 -14.40 19.90
N LEU A 161 -7.06 -13.33 19.30
CA LEU A 161 -5.72 -13.28 18.71
C LEU A 161 -4.96 -12.05 19.18
N THR A 162 -3.63 -12.09 19.08
CA THR A 162 -2.82 -10.88 19.22
C THR A 162 -2.91 -10.01 17.95
N PRO A 163 -2.66 -8.69 18.02
CA PRO A 163 -2.67 -7.81 16.83
C PRO A 163 -1.70 -8.26 15.72
N ASN A 164 -0.56 -8.84 16.11
CA ASN A 164 0.40 -9.44 15.19
C ASN A 164 -0.16 -10.73 14.57
N GLY A 165 -0.84 -11.56 15.38
CA GLY A 165 -1.55 -12.75 14.91
C GLY A 165 -2.64 -12.42 13.88
N VAL A 166 -3.40 -11.34 14.09
CA VAL A 166 -4.38 -10.82 13.13
C VAL A 166 -3.71 -10.38 11.84
N SER A 167 -2.63 -9.59 11.92
CA SER A 167 -1.89 -9.14 10.72
C SER A 167 -1.35 -10.31 9.89
N ALA A 168 -0.79 -11.33 10.55
CA ALA A 168 -0.28 -12.53 9.90
C ALA A 168 -1.41 -13.43 9.34
N LEU A 169 -2.55 -13.50 10.02
CA LEU A 169 -3.73 -14.22 9.54
C LEU A 169 -4.35 -13.52 8.34
N ALA A 170 -4.52 -12.20 8.37
CA ALA A 170 -5.02 -11.39 7.26
C ALA A 170 -4.15 -11.54 6.01
N TYR A 171 -2.82 -11.54 6.17
CA TYR A 171 -1.90 -11.81 5.06
C TYR A 171 -2.15 -13.17 4.40
N ARG A 172 -2.26 -14.24 5.21
CA ARG A 172 -2.54 -15.59 4.72
C ARG A 172 -3.94 -15.71 4.11
N ALA A 173 -4.93 -15.07 4.73
CA ALA A 173 -6.31 -15.07 4.25
C ALA A 173 -6.45 -14.36 2.90
N ARG A 174 -5.74 -13.24 2.69
CA ARG A 174 -5.68 -12.57 1.37
C ARG A 174 -5.09 -13.49 0.31
N GLU A 175 -4.06 -14.26 0.67
CA GLU A 175 -3.47 -15.24 -0.25
C GLU A 175 -4.43 -16.39 -0.56
N GLY A 176 -5.13 -16.90 0.47
CA GLY A 176 -6.19 -17.88 0.31
C GLY A 176 -7.31 -17.41 -0.61
N LEU A 177 -7.76 -16.16 -0.44
CA LEU A 177 -8.80 -15.56 -1.28
C LEU A 177 -8.37 -15.49 -2.74
N ARG A 178 -7.13 -15.10 -3.02
CA ARG A 178 -6.60 -15.08 -4.40
C ARG A 178 -6.56 -16.46 -5.02
N GLN A 179 -6.15 -17.48 -4.26
CA GLN A 179 -6.13 -18.86 -4.73
C GLN A 179 -7.54 -19.37 -5.02
N ALA A 180 -8.48 -19.15 -4.10
CA ALA A 180 -9.88 -19.52 -4.28
C ALA A 180 -10.52 -18.79 -5.48
N TYR A 181 -10.21 -17.51 -5.67
CA TYR A 181 -10.69 -16.71 -6.81
C TYR A 181 -10.17 -17.23 -8.15
N LEU A 182 -8.88 -17.52 -8.23
CA LEU A 182 -8.26 -18.14 -9.41
C LEU A 182 -8.90 -19.50 -9.71
N GLN A 183 -9.21 -20.29 -8.68
CA GLN A 183 -9.85 -21.58 -8.85
C GLN A 183 -11.28 -21.47 -9.40
N GLN A 184 -12.04 -20.43 -9.04
CA GLN A 184 -13.35 -20.17 -9.64
C GLN A 184 -13.23 -19.79 -11.13
N HIS A 185 -12.22 -18.99 -11.50
CA HIS A 185 -12.02 -18.56 -12.90
C HIS A 185 -11.37 -19.64 -13.80
N LEU A 186 -10.58 -20.53 -13.22
CA LEU A 186 -10.01 -21.68 -13.92
C LEU A 186 -11.09 -22.65 -14.43
N ALA A 187 -12.25 -22.70 -13.78
CA ALA A 187 -13.39 -23.48 -14.24
C ALA A 187 -14.04 -22.86 -15.52
N ASP A 188 -13.98 -21.54 -15.65
CA ASP A 188 -14.61 -20.79 -16.74
C ASP A 188 -13.68 -20.55 -17.96
N VAL A 189 -12.36 -20.54 -17.76
CA VAL A 189 -11.34 -20.36 -18.81
C VAL A 189 -10.83 -21.72 -19.31
N ALA A 190 -11.72 -22.56 -19.83
CA ALA A 190 -11.33 -23.87 -20.37
C ALA A 190 -10.65 -23.75 -21.75
N GLY A 191 -9.34 -23.99 -21.80
CA GLY A 191 -8.56 -24.22 -23.02
C GLY A 191 -7.08 -24.55 -22.72
N ASP A 192 -6.51 -25.55 -23.41
CA ASP A 192 -5.16 -26.09 -23.13
C ASP A 192 -4.04 -25.04 -23.17
N ARG A 193 -4.20 -23.99 -23.99
CA ARG A 193 -3.23 -22.88 -24.10
C ARG A 193 -3.23 -21.93 -22.90
N CYS A 194 -4.33 -21.83 -22.14
CA CYS A 194 -4.48 -20.88 -21.03
C CYS A 194 -4.08 -21.47 -19.68
N ARG A 195 -4.07 -22.80 -19.55
CA ARG A 195 -3.80 -23.52 -18.30
C ARG A 195 -2.43 -23.17 -17.69
N TRP A 196 -1.38 -23.13 -18.53
CA TRP A 196 -0.03 -22.83 -18.06
C TRP A 196 0.09 -21.41 -17.49
N THR A 197 -0.57 -20.44 -18.13
CA THR A 197 -0.57 -19.03 -17.72
C THR A 197 -1.40 -18.81 -16.47
N THR A 198 -2.60 -19.38 -16.41
CA THR A 198 -3.53 -19.25 -15.29
C THR A 198 -2.99 -19.87 -14.00
N GLU A 199 -2.28 -21.00 -14.08
CA GLU A 199 -1.54 -21.59 -12.94
C GLU A 199 -0.42 -20.69 -12.40
N ARG A 200 0.14 -19.82 -13.26
CA ARG A 200 1.28 -18.94 -12.93
C ARG A 200 0.87 -17.49 -12.68
N LEU A 201 -0.39 -17.13 -12.91
CA LEU A 201 -0.89 -15.76 -12.82
C LEU A 201 -0.77 -15.20 -11.39
N GLY A 202 -0.99 -16.05 -10.38
CA GLY A 202 -0.78 -15.68 -8.98
C GLY A 202 0.68 -15.41 -8.62
N ALA A 203 1.63 -16.13 -9.22
CA ALA A 203 3.07 -15.82 -9.04
C ALA A 203 3.50 -14.59 -9.84
N TYR A 204 2.89 -14.36 -11.01
CA TYR A 204 3.14 -13.20 -11.86
C TYR A 204 2.75 -11.88 -11.15
N VAL A 205 1.56 -11.79 -10.56
CA VAL A 205 1.10 -10.60 -9.81
C VAL A 205 2.00 -10.30 -8.60
N ARG A 206 2.62 -11.31 -7.99
CA ARG A 206 3.55 -11.16 -6.86
C ARG A 206 4.99 -10.82 -7.28
N GLY A 207 5.29 -10.75 -8.57
CA GLY A 207 6.65 -10.63 -9.08
C GLY A 207 7.55 -11.83 -8.72
N GLY A 208 6.94 -12.98 -8.41
CA GLY A 208 7.62 -14.20 -7.96
C GLY A 208 7.99 -15.17 -9.09
N LEU A 209 7.78 -14.79 -10.34
CA LEU A 209 8.18 -15.57 -11.51
C LEU A 209 9.64 -15.34 -11.89
N THR A 210 10.27 -16.37 -12.46
CA THR A 210 11.57 -16.18 -13.12
C THR A 210 11.43 -15.21 -14.30
N LYS A 211 12.51 -14.51 -14.69
CA LYS A 211 12.48 -13.59 -15.85
C LYS A 211 11.94 -14.22 -17.14
N ARG A 212 12.16 -15.54 -17.31
CA ARG A 212 11.67 -16.30 -18.46
C ARG A 212 10.16 -16.53 -18.38
N GLU A 213 9.66 -16.94 -17.21
CA GLU A 213 8.24 -17.17 -16.99
C GLU A 213 7.44 -15.87 -17.03
N ASP A 214 7.96 -14.78 -16.45
CA ASP A 214 7.37 -13.45 -16.52
C ASP A 214 7.16 -13.00 -17.97
N LYS A 215 8.18 -13.17 -18.83
CA LYS A 215 8.07 -12.85 -20.26
C LYS A 215 7.05 -13.72 -20.99
N GLN A 216 6.94 -15.01 -20.64
CA GLN A 216 5.98 -15.94 -21.25
C GLN A 216 4.54 -15.63 -20.83
N VAL A 217 4.32 -15.30 -19.55
CA VAL A 217 3.00 -14.85 -19.07
C VAL A 217 2.60 -13.56 -19.75
N ARG A 218 3.49 -12.55 -19.86
CA ARG A 218 3.22 -11.30 -20.60
C ARG A 218 2.81 -11.52 -22.04
N ALA A 219 3.60 -12.30 -22.79
CA ALA A 219 3.29 -12.60 -24.18
C ALA A 219 1.91 -13.26 -24.34
N HIS A 220 1.52 -14.13 -23.39
CA HIS A 220 0.20 -14.74 -23.42
C HIS A 220 -0.93 -13.75 -23.09
N LEU A 221 -0.72 -12.85 -22.12
CA LEU A 221 -1.69 -11.80 -21.78
C LEU A 221 -1.90 -10.84 -22.97
N ASP A 222 -0.85 -10.51 -23.71
CA ASP A 222 -0.95 -9.67 -24.91
C ASP A 222 -1.82 -10.32 -26.01
N GLU A 223 -1.87 -11.66 -26.07
CA GLU A 223 -2.58 -12.42 -27.10
C GLU A 223 -3.92 -13.03 -26.65
N CYS A 224 -4.20 -13.07 -25.34
CA CYS A 224 -5.38 -13.74 -24.78
C CYS A 224 -6.23 -12.79 -23.92
N ALA A 225 -7.31 -12.26 -24.53
CA ALA A 225 -8.26 -11.38 -23.85
C ALA A 225 -8.88 -11.99 -22.57
N LYS A 226 -9.10 -13.31 -22.54
CA LYS A 226 -9.67 -14.00 -21.36
C LYS A 226 -8.71 -14.00 -20.17
N CYS A 227 -7.43 -14.35 -20.38
CA CYS A 227 -6.43 -14.33 -19.31
C CYS A 227 -6.10 -12.91 -18.86
N THR A 228 -6.20 -11.93 -19.77
CA THR A 228 -6.03 -10.50 -19.45
C THR A 228 -7.18 -9.95 -18.62
N ALA A 229 -8.42 -10.35 -18.89
CA ALA A 229 -9.55 -10.04 -18.02
C ALA A 229 -9.33 -10.59 -16.61
N VAL A 230 -9.00 -11.89 -16.48
CA VAL A 230 -8.69 -12.52 -15.18
C VAL A 230 -7.52 -11.84 -14.47
N TYR A 231 -6.48 -11.41 -15.19
CA TYR A 231 -5.35 -10.68 -14.62
C TYR A 231 -5.75 -9.32 -14.07
N LEU A 232 -6.50 -8.53 -14.84
CA LEU A 232 -6.97 -7.22 -14.42
C LEU A 232 -7.90 -7.34 -13.20
N GLU A 233 -8.78 -8.33 -13.19
CA GLU A 233 -9.61 -8.66 -12.03
C GLU A 233 -8.77 -9.08 -10.82
N LEU A 234 -7.74 -9.92 -10.99
CA LEU A 234 -6.90 -10.34 -9.86
C LEU A 234 -6.12 -9.18 -9.23
N VAL A 235 -5.73 -8.20 -10.05
CA VAL A 235 -5.10 -6.96 -9.59
C VAL A 235 -6.12 -6.09 -8.85
N GLU A 236 -7.36 -6.02 -9.35
CA GLU A 236 -8.45 -5.23 -8.76
C GLU A 236 -8.99 -5.84 -7.45
N VAL A 237 -9.11 -7.17 -7.36
CA VAL A 237 -9.57 -7.89 -6.16
C VAL A 237 -8.75 -7.52 -4.94
N ASN A 238 -7.46 -7.19 -5.06
CA ASN A 238 -6.65 -6.83 -3.90
C ASN A 238 -6.80 -5.36 -3.46
N SER A 239 -7.16 -4.46 -4.37
CA SER A 239 -7.35 -3.02 -4.08
C SER A 239 -8.81 -2.65 -3.83
N ALA A 240 -9.76 -3.50 -4.21
CA ALA A 240 -11.19 -3.22 -4.23
C ALA A 240 -12.04 -4.22 -3.41
N LEU A 241 -11.45 -4.99 -2.47
CA LEU A 241 -12.21 -5.94 -1.62
C LEU A 241 -13.48 -5.34 -0.97
N PRO A 242 -13.46 -4.11 -0.40
CA PRO A 242 -14.69 -3.49 0.08
C PRO A 242 -15.76 -3.31 -1.01
N ALA A 243 -15.34 -2.84 -2.19
CA ALA A 243 -16.23 -2.52 -3.31
C ALA A 243 -16.77 -3.78 -4.03
N LEU A 244 -16.11 -4.93 -3.88
CA LEU A 244 -16.56 -6.21 -4.44
C LEU A 244 -17.39 -7.01 -3.44
N LEU A 245 -16.89 -7.21 -2.22
CA LEU A 245 -17.51 -8.12 -1.26
C LEU A 245 -18.73 -7.53 -0.57
N ALA A 246 -18.74 -6.23 -0.23
CA ALA A 246 -19.90 -5.64 0.43
C ALA A 246 -21.13 -5.61 -0.49
N PRO A 247 -21.06 -5.19 -1.78
CA PRO A 247 -22.22 -5.29 -2.66
C PRO A 247 -22.60 -6.73 -3.00
N ALA A 248 -21.64 -7.66 -3.12
CA ALA A 248 -21.96 -9.05 -3.44
C ALA A 248 -22.70 -9.75 -2.29
N LEU A 249 -22.24 -9.58 -1.04
CA LEU A 249 -22.84 -10.23 0.14
C LEU A 249 -24.04 -9.44 0.69
N LEU A 250 -23.99 -8.11 0.68
CA LEU A 250 -24.99 -7.23 1.30
C LEU A 250 -25.94 -6.52 0.30
N GLY A 251 -25.68 -6.61 -1.00
CA GLY A 251 -26.50 -6.00 -2.05
C GLY A 251 -26.25 -4.50 -2.17
N ALA A 252 -27.18 -3.75 -2.78
CA ALA A 252 -27.06 -2.29 -2.96
C ALA A 252 -26.83 -1.54 -1.63
N ALA A 253 -27.34 -2.06 -0.52
CA ALA A 253 -27.13 -1.50 0.82
C ALA A 253 -25.68 -1.66 1.35
N GLY A 254 -24.88 -2.56 0.77
CA GLY A 254 -23.47 -2.74 1.14
C GLY A 254 -22.61 -1.50 0.91
N VAL A 255 -22.93 -0.68 -0.12
CA VAL A 255 -22.23 0.58 -0.38
C VAL A 255 -22.52 1.61 0.72
N GLY A 256 -23.79 1.73 1.12
CA GLY A 256 -24.20 2.63 2.21
C GLY A 256 -23.66 2.18 3.58
N TYR A 257 -23.58 0.87 3.82
CA TYR A 257 -22.99 0.31 5.04
C TYR A 257 -21.53 0.72 5.19
N LEU A 258 -20.73 0.57 4.14
CA LEU A 258 -19.31 0.95 4.14
C LEU A 258 -19.09 2.46 4.25
N ALA A 259 -19.93 3.27 3.60
CA ALA A 259 -19.87 4.72 3.75
C ALA A 259 -20.12 5.15 5.22
N ALA A 260 -20.99 4.44 5.92
CA ALA A 260 -21.34 4.71 7.32
C ALA A 260 -20.31 4.21 8.34
N THR A 261 -19.41 3.29 7.99
CA THR A 261 -18.33 2.83 8.89
C THR A 261 -17.10 3.75 8.89
N GLY A 262 -17.06 4.78 8.05
CA GLY A 262 -15.87 5.64 7.88
C GLY A 262 -14.70 4.92 7.21
N ALA A 263 -14.94 3.72 6.66
CA ALA A 263 -14.00 2.99 5.84
C ALA A 263 -13.86 3.71 4.49
N HIS A 264 -13.02 4.76 4.47
CA HIS A 264 -12.59 5.37 3.22
C HIS A 264 -11.70 4.37 2.46
N ALA A 265 -12.33 3.41 1.78
CA ALA A 265 -11.68 2.67 0.72
C ALA A 265 -11.16 3.70 -0.28
N ALA A 266 -9.86 3.66 -0.55
CA ALA A 266 -9.24 4.42 -1.62
C ALA A 266 -9.95 4.04 -2.94
N GLY A 267 -10.94 4.85 -3.36
CA GLY A 267 -11.75 4.63 -4.57
C GLY A 267 -13.27 4.71 -4.41
N GLY A 268 -13.84 4.72 -3.19
CA GLY A 268 -15.29 4.56 -2.97
C GLY A 268 -16.20 5.76 -3.32
N GLY A 269 -15.65 6.95 -3.59
CA GLY A 269 -16.45 8.15 -3.86
C GLY A 269 -17.21 8.12 -5.20
N LEU A 270 -16.86 7.22 -6.12
CA LEU A 270 -17.43 7.16 -7.47
C LEU A 270 -18.71 6.32 -7.60
N LEU A 271 -19.04 5.45 -6.63
CA LEU A 271 -20.19 4.54 -6.76
C LEU A 271 -21.50 5.09 -6.15
N VAL A 272 -21.42 6.06 -5.23
CA VAL A 272 -22.63 6.65 -4.60
C VAL A 272 -23.43 7.48 -5.61
N GLY A 273 -22.76 8.20 -6.53
CA GLY A 273 -23.44 9.03 -7.54
C GLY A 273 -24.08 8.26 -8.69
N LEU A 274 -23.66 7.02 -8.94
CA LEU A 274 -24.13 6.22 -10.08
C LEU A 274 -25.42 5.44 -9.79
N TRP A 275 -25.71 5.11 -8.52
CA TRP A 275 -26.91 4.34 -8.16
C TRP A 275 -28.14 5.19 -7.88
N GLN A 276 -27.96 6.43 -7.39
CA GLN A 276 -29.09 7.33 -7.11
C GLN A 276 -29.85 7.75 -8.39
N LYS A 277 -29.18 7.74 -9.55
CA LYS A 277 -29.77 8.07 -10.86
C LYS A 277 -30.42 6.87 -11.56
N ALA A 278 -30.14 5.63 -11.13
CA ALA A 278 -30.64 4.41 -11.77
C ALA A 278 -32.03 3.99 -11.24
N THR A 279 -32.40 4.38 -10.03
CA THR A 279 -33.71 4.07 -9.44
C THR A 279 -34.82 5.04 -9.87
N GLU A 280 -34.48 6.25 -10.32
CA GLU A 280 -35.47 7.22 -10.83
C GLU A 280 -35.98 6.87 -12.25
N ASN A 281 -35.21 6.14 -13.06
CA ASN A 281 -35.54 5.88 -14.46
C ASN A 281 -36.32 4.56 -14.71
N SER A 282 -36.58 3.75 -13.68
CA SER A 282 -37.18 2.41 -13.82
C SER A 282 -38.71 2.38 -13.93
N THR A 283 -39.41 3.52 -14.00
CA THR A 283 -40.88 3.54 -14.17
C THR A 283 -41.37 3.88 -15.58
N ARG A 284 -40.49 4.11 -16.57
CA ARG A 284 -40.94 4.41 -17.95
C ARG A 284 -39.97 3.90 -19.01
N THR A 285 -40.15 2.63 -19.42
CA THR A 285 -40.07 2.15 -20.83
C THR A 285 -40.16 0.61 -20.87
N ALA A 286 -41.38 0.11 -21.02
CA ALA A 286 -41.61 -1.21 -21.58
C ALA A 286 -41.44 -1.11 -23.11
N GLY A 287 -40.51 -1.87 -23.70
CA GLY A 287 -40.40 -1.94 -25.16
C GLY A 287 -39.07 -2.47 -25.70
N THR A 288 -39.12 -3.71 -26.21
CA THR A 288 -38.17 -4.36 -27.14
C THR A 288 -36.81 -4.83 -26.61
N ALA A 289 -36.69 -6.16 -26.60
CA ALA A 289 -35.47 -6.93 -26.49
C ALA A 289 -34.67 -6.88 -27.80
N ALA A 290 -33.38 -6.56 -27.72
CA ALA A 290 -32.26 -7.17 -28.45
C ALA A 290 -31.05 -6.22 -28.44
N GLY A 291 -29.96 -6.64 -27.79
CA GLY A 291 -28.61 -6.13 -28.06
C GLY A 291 -28.18 -4.84 -27.34
N ALA A 292 -27.50 -4.99 -26.21
CA ALA A 292 -26.41 -4.09 -25.77
C ALA A 292 -25.68 -4.71 -24.55
N VAL A 293 -24.87 -5.74 -24.83
CA VAL A 293 -23.73 -6.09 -23.97
C VAL A 293 -22.63 -5.07 -24.30
N ALA A 294 -22.01 -4.48 -23.26
CA ALA A 294 -20.93 -3.47 -23.29
C ALA A 294 -21.31 -1.99 -23.09
N VAL A 295 -21.77 -1.61 -21.88
CA VAL A 295 -21.63 -0.24 -21.36
C VAL A 295 -21.45 -0.27 -19.83
N VAL A 296 -20.22 -0.48 -19.35
CA VAL A 296 -19.81 -0.04 -17.99
C VAL A 296 -18.54 0.81 -18.06
N VAL A 297 -17.67 0.60 -19.06
CA VAL A 297 -16.48 1.44 -19.28
C VAL A 297 -16.81 2.84 -19.83
N ALA A 298 -17.96 3.03 -20.51
CA ALA A 298 -18.32 4.34 -21.11
C ALA A 298 -19.21 5.23 -20.21
N ALA A 299 -19.80 4.72 -19.13
CA ALA A 299 -20.70 5.49 -18.27
C ALA A 299 -19.96 6.49 -17.35
N ILE A 300 -18.68 6.24 -17.05
CA ILE A 300 -17.86 7.14 -16.22
C ILE A 300 -17.43 8.41 -16.99
N ILE A 301 -17.30 8.34 -18.32
CA ILE A 301 -16.91 9.50 -19.14
C ILE A 301 -18.13 10.38 -19.51
N ALA A 302 -19.33 9.82 -19.62
CA ALA A 302 -20.53 10.59 -20.00
C ALA A 302 -21.22 11.32 -18.83
N ALA A 303 -21.00 10.90 -17.57
CA ALA A 303 -21.66 11.52 -16.41
C ALA A 303 -21.03 12.86 -15.96
N LEU A 304 -19.85 13.23 -16.47
CA LEU A 304 -19.16 14.49 -16.16
C LEU A 304 -19.59 15.68 -17.05
N ALA A 305 -20.49 15.47 -18.02
CA ALA A 305 -20.87 16.52 -18.97
C ALA A 305 -22.24 17.19 -18.73
N LEU A 306 -23.07 16.73 -17.77
CA LEU A 306 -24.43 17.26 -17.60
C LEU A 306 -24.89 17.31 -16.14
N THR A 307 -24.49 18.36 -15.41
CA THR A 307 -25.31 19.06 -14.39
C THR A 307 -24.67 20.44 -14.10
N GLY A 308 -24.93 21.41 -14.97
CA GLY A 308 -24.96 22.81 -14.58
C GLY A 308 -26.37 23.12 -14.09
N GLY A 309 -26.51 23.58 -12.86
CA GLY A 309 -27.81 23.92 -12.27
C GLY A 309 -27.61 24.68 -10.96
N ASP A 310 -28.00 25.95 -11.00
CA ASP A 310 -27.86 26.97 -9.98
C ASP A 310 -28.50 26.62 -8.63
N GLY A 311 -27.80 26.96 -7.54
CA GLY A 311 -28.33 26.87 -6.18
C GLY A 311 -27.32 27.28 -5.11
N LYS A 312 -27.12 28.59 -4.94
CA LYS A 312 -26.45 29.17 -3.76
C LYS A 312 -27.26 28.89 -2.49
N PRO A 313 -26.62 28.51 -1.37
CA PRO A 313 -27.04 28.98 -0.07
C PRO A 313 -25.94 29.86 0.55
N GLU A 314 -26.36 31.07 0.87
CA GLU A 314 -25.61 32.14 1.51
C GLU A 314 -25.37 31.77 2.99
N ALA A 315 -24.10 31.68 3.41
CA ALA A 315 -23.74 31.51 4.82
C ALA A 315 -23.07 32.79 5.33
N VAL A 316 -23.79 33.45 6.24
CA VAL A 316 -23.41 34.66 6.98
C VAL A 316 -22.16 34.39 7.81
N ILE A 317 -21.08 35.14 7.56
CA ILE A 317 -19.85 35.13 8.37
C ILE A 317 -19.96 36.23 9.42
N GLN A 318 -20.00 35.84 10.69
CA GLN A 318 -19.68 36.72 11.82
C GLN A 318 -18.17 36.68 12.05
N SER A 319 -17.50 37.82 11.88
CA SER A 319 -16.10 38.01 12.27
C SER A 319 -16.02 38.50 13.72
N PRO A 320 -15.10 37.96 14.55
CA PRO A 320 -14.53 38.71 15.67
C PRO A 320 -13.05 39.06 15.45
N PRO A 321 -12.51 40.01 16.24
CA PRO A 321 -11.59 41.03 15.76
C PRO A 321 -10.11 40.73 15.98
N SER A 322 -9.33 41.54 15.26
CA SER A 322 -7.88 41.68 15.27
C SER A 322 -7.32 42.28 16.57
N VAL A 323 -6.00 42.08 16.74
CA VAL A 323 -5.02 42.83 17.55
C VAL A 323 -4.67 42.28 18.94
N GLN A 324 -3.47 41.69 19.05
CA GLN A 324 -2.50 42.13 20.07
C GLN A 324 -1.02 41.87 19.66
N PRO A 325 -0.06 42.73 20.06
CA PRO A 325 1.25 42.88 19.43
C PRO A 325 2.37 41.99 19.98
N THR A 326 3.35 41.78 19.12
CA THR A 326 4.62 41.07 19.27
C THR A 326 5.49 41.59 20.41
N GLN A 327 6.09 40.68 21.18
CA GLN A 327 7.23 40.95 22.09
C GLN A 327 8.49 40.22 21.57
N PRO A 328 9.71 40.79 21.66
CA PRO A 328 10.91 40.23 21.06
C PRO A 328 11.59 39.17 21.94
N THR A 329 11.99 38.04 21.35
CA THR A 329 12.73 36.96 22.03
C THR A 329 14.21 37.32 22.21
N ILE A 330 14.69 37.24 23.44
CA ILE A 330 16.09 37.36 23.86
C ILE A 330 16.83 36.05 23.53
N ALA A 331 18.01 36.14 22.90
CA ALA A 331 18.87 34.98 22.60
C ALA A 331 19.66 34.51 23.85
N PRO A 332 19.77 33.20 24.12
CA PRO A 332 20.66 32.67 25.17
C PRO A 332 22.14 32.58 24.71
N PRO A 333 23.10 32.61 25.66
CA PRO A 333 24.53 32.77 25.37
C PRO A 333 25.23 31.48 24.90
N THR A 334 26.20 31.66 24.01
CA THR A 334 27.10 30.63 23.47
C THR A 334 28.10 30.14 24.53
N VAL A 335 28.09 28.85 24.86
CA VAL A 335 29.13 28.18 25.66
C VAL A 335 30.11 27.49 24.73
N VAL A 336 31.38 27.87 24.79
CA VAL A 336 32.50 27.25 24.03
C VAL A 336 33.14 26.16 24.91
N PRO A 337 33.16 24.88 24.49
CA PRO A 337 33.92 23.84 25.19
C PRO A 337 35.40 23.81 24.74
N PRO A 338 36.36 23.49 25.63
CA PRO A 338 37.79 23.51 25.33
C PRO A 338 38.27 22.33 24.49
N THR A 339 39.23 22.62 23.61
CA THR A 339 39.89 21.72 22.68
C THR A 339 40.88 20.79 23.38
N VAL A 340 40.70 19.47 23.29
CA VAL A 340 41.70 18.46 23.70
C VAL A 340 42.19 17.70 22.47
N LYS A 341 43.50 17.77 22.18
CA LYS A 341 44.17 17.02 21.11
C LYS A 341 44.43 15.57 21.54
N PRO A 342 44.07 14.55 20.73
CA PRO A 342 44.47 13.16 20.97
C PRO A 342 45.94 12.88 20.59
N PRO A 343 46.64 11.97 21.29
CA PRO A 343 48.03 11.60 21.00
C PRO A 343 48.16 10.63 19.81
N THR A 344 49.20 10.87 19.01
CA THR A 344 49.60 10.09 17.83
C THR A 344 50.39 8.84 18.24
N VAL A 345 49.99 7.65 17.80
CA VAL A 345 50.81 6.42 17.89
C VAL A 345 50.94 5.81 16.49
N LYS A 346 52.18 5.66 16.03
CA LYS A 346 52.58 5.05 14.75
C LYS A 346 52.52 3.50 14.84
N PRO A 347 52.12 2.79 13.76
CA PRO A 347 52.25 1.33 13.67
C PRO A 347 53.70 0.89 13.36
N PRO A 348 54.17 -0.27 13.84
CA PRO A 348 55.46 -0.83 13.46
C PRO A 348 55.40 -1.63 12.15
N THR A 349 56.48 -1.48 11.39
CA THR A 349 56.80 -2.14 10.11
C THR A 349 57.54 -3.45 10.35
N VAL A 350 57.18 -4.55 9.66
CA VAL A 350 58.09 -5.70 9.46
C VAL A 350 58.03 -6.17 8.01
N LYS A 351 59.22 -6.35 7.42
CA LYS A 351 59.53 -6.72 6.03
C LYS A 351 59.49 -8.25 5.81
N PRO A 352 59.41 -8.73 4.54
CA PRO A 352 59.18 -10.12 4.16
C PRO A 352 60.47 -10.95 3.99
N THR A 353 60.39 -12.27 4.16
CA THR A 353 61.46 -13.23 3.85
C THR A 353 60.97 -14.34 2.91
N THR A 354 61.81 -14.61 1.90
CA THR A 354 61.64 -15.48 0.73
C THR A 354 62.15 -16.93 0.96
N ALA A 355 61.75 -17.84 0.06
CA ALA A 355 61.89 -19.31 0.05
C ALA A 355 63.28 -19.90 -0.31
N PRO A 356 63.42 -21.26 -0.34
CA PRO A 356 63.86 -21.97 -1.55
C PRO A 356 63.02 -23.25 -1.92
N PRO A 357 63.24 -23.88 -3.12
CA PRO A 357 62.17 -24.46 -3.96
C PRO A 357 62.37 -25.99 -4.33
N PRO A 358 61.94 -26.56 -5.51
CA PRO A 358 61.03 -27.73 -5.59
C PRO A 358 61.60 -28.97 -6.34
N VAL A 359 60.88 -30.11 -6.36
CA VAL A 359 61.15 -31.23 -7.29
C VAL A 359 59.84 -31.88 -7.81
N ASN A 360 59.79 -32.04 -9.13
CA ASN A 360 58.81 -32.73 -10.00
C ASN A 360 59.59 -33.89 -10.72
N PRO A 361 59.10 -34.69 -11.69
CA PRO A 361 57.75 -35.14 -12.09
C PRO A 361 57.62 -36.67 -12.41
N THR A 362 56.44 -37.07 -12.91
CA THR A 362 56.17 -37.95 -14.10
C THR A 362 55.70 -39.42 -13.91
N GLU A 363 54.51 -39.68 -14.49
CA GLU A 363 54.00 -40.92 -15.14
C GLU A 363 54.88 -41.32 -16.37
N PRO A 364 54.73 -42.47 -17.08
CA PRO A 364 53.49 -43.18 -17.46
C PRO A 364 53.51 -44.74 -17.56
N LYS A 365 52.29 -45.30 -17.75
CA LYS A 365 51.87 -46.63 -18.28
C LYS A 365 52.38 -46.85 -19.75
N PRO A 366 52.50 -48.05 -20.42
CA PRO A 366 51.50 -49.15 -20.58
C PRO A 366 51.90 -50.63 -20.90
N THR A 367 50.91 -51.52 -20.68
CA THR A 367 50.37 -52.68 -21.47
C THR A 367 51.18 -53.95 -21.89
N GLU A 368 50.65 -55.09 -21.42
CA GLU A 368 50.52 -56.50 -21.91
C GLU A 368 51.57 -57.20 -22.78
N THR A 369 51.82 -58.50 -22.47
CA THR A 369 51.62 -59.67 -23.39
C THR A 369 51.63 -61.00 -22.59
N GLN A 370 51.00 -62.01 -23.17
CA GLN A 370 50.41 -63.29 -22.70
C GLN A 370 51.38 -64.50 -22.54
N THR A 371 50.78 -65.66 -22.18
CA THR A 371 51.11 -67.08 -22.56
C THR A 371 51.66 -67.90 -21.37
N THR A 372 51.19 -69.10 -20.97
CA THR A 372 50.69 -70.31 -21.69
C THR A 372 50.03 -71.32 -20.71
N ALA A 373 49.09 -72.17 -21.18
CA ALA A 373 49.05 -73.64 -20.91
C ALA A 373 47.85 -74.36 -21.61
N PRO A 374 48.06 -75.51 -22.28
CA PRO A 374 47.18 -76.71 -22.15
C PRO A 374 47.96 -78.06 -22.27
N PRO A 375 47.40 -79.32 -22.18
CA PRO A 375 46.00 -79.80 -22.35
C PRO A 375 45.46 -80.99 -21.46
N ARG A 376 44.12 -81.26 -21.63
CA ARG A 376 43.16 -82.42 -21.42
C ARG A 376 43.60 -83.85 -20.95
N PRO A 377 42.71 -84.82 -20.55
CA PRO A 377 41.22 -84.89 -20.56
C PRO A 377 40.44 -85.51 -19.35
N THR A 378 39.10 -85.36 -19.39
CA THR A 378 37.92 -85.95 -18.66
C THR A 378 37.90 -87.51 -18.47
N PRO A 379 36.94 -88.21 -17.77
CA PRO A 379 35.81 -87.79 -16.88
C PRO A 379 35.46 -88.69 -15.62
N THR A 380 34.56 -88.20 -14.73
CA THR A 380 33.53 -88.93 -13.88
C THR A 380 33.91 -89.66 -12.54
N PRO A 381 32.96 -90.00 -11.62
CA PRO A 381 32.86 -89.48 -10.23
C PRO A 381 32.76 -90.60 -9.13
N PRO A 382 32.10 -90.40 -7.97
CA PRO A 382 32.61 -90.09 -6.62
C PRO A 382 32.54 -91.29 -5.63
N PRO A 383 32.97 -91.17 -4.34
CA PRO A 383 32.03 -90.88 -3.24
C PRO A 383 32.67 -90.06 -2.07
N PRO A 384 31.93 -89.71 -0.99
CA PRO A 384 32.15 -88.46 -0.24
C PRO A 384 33.03 -88.56 1.02
N ARG A 385 33.70 -87.42 1.28
CA ARG A 385 34.00 -86.70 2.54
C ARG A 385 34.42 -87.50 3.79
N PRO A 386 35.56 -87.08 4.39
CA PRO A 386 35.48 -86.43 5.71
C PRO A 386 36.33 -85.14 5.81
N THR A 387 35.90 -84.22 6.66
CA THR A 387 36.56 -82.94 6.98
C THR A 387 37.48 -83.10 8.20
N PRO A 388 38.61 -82.38 8.25
CA PRO A 388 38.81 -81.53 9.44
C PRO A 388 39.50 -80.16 9.17
N THR A 389 38.99 -79.16 9.91
CA THR A 389 39.60 -77.95 10.50
C THR A 389 40.24 -76.85 9.63
N PRO A 390 39.67 -75.62 9.61
CA PRO A 390 40.33 -74.43 9.06
C PRO A 390 41.20 -73.66 10.08
N THR A 391 42.38 -73.23 9.62
CA THR A 391 43.31 -72.27 10.22
C THR A 391 42.84 -70.82 10.00
N PRO A 392 43.03 -69.87 10.95
CA PRO A 392 42.49 -68.51 10.87
C PRO A 392 43.12 -67.64 9.76
N THR A 393 42.26 -66.87 9.08
CA THR A 393 42.59 -65.90 8.03
C THR A 393 42.87 -64.51 8.61
N PRO A 394 43.85 -63.73 8.11
CA PRO A 394 44.15 -62.38 8.57
C PRO A 394 43.08 -61.36 8.15
N THR A 395 42.67 -60.50 9.09
CA THR A 395 41.63 -59.49 8.93
C THR A 395 42.11 -58.26 8.15
N LYS A 396 41.34 -57.88 7.12
CA LYS A 396 41.51 -56.68 6.29
C LYS A 396 41.34 -55.38 7.10
N PRO A 397 42.16 -54.32 6.90
CA PRO A 397 41.98 -53.03 7.58
C PRO A 397 40.70 -52.32 7.12
N THR A 398 39.92 -51.82 8.09
CA THR A 398 38.69 -51.05 7.87
C THR A 398 39.04 -49.61 7.43
N PRO A 399 38.37 -49.03 6.41
CA PRO A 399 38.60 -47.64 6.01
C PRO A 399 38.19 -46.65 7.12
N PRO A 400 38.86 -45.48 7.22
CA PRO A 400 38.58 -44.50 8.25
C PRO A 400 37.16 -43.92 8.11
N PRO A 401 36.49 -43.58 9.23
CA PRO A 401 35.11 -43.13 9.21
C PRO A 401 34.97 -41.75 8.51
N PRO A 402 33.90 -41.53 7.72
CA PRO A 402 33.81 -40.39 6.78
C PRO A 402 33.60 -39.02 7.45
N THR A 403 34.53 -38.07 7.36
CA THR A 403 34.56 -36.80 8.13
C THR A 403 33.56 -35.70 7.75
N THR A 404 32.67 -35.91 6.78
CA THR A 404 31.79 -34.85 6.26
C THR A 404 30.66 -34.44 7.23
N PRO A 405 30.39 -33.13 7.40
CA PRO A 405 29.24 -32.65 8.16
C PRO A 405 27.91 -32.95 7.43
N ILE A 406 26.85 -33.12 8.19
CA ILE A 406 25.50 -33.53 7.77
C ILE A 406 24.51 -32.46 8.27
N LEU A 407 23.73 -31.87 7.37
CA LEU A 407 22.68 -30.93 7.75
C LEU A 407 21.55 -31.71 8.47
N TYR A 408 21.09 -31.20 9.61
CA TYR A 408 19.99 -31.77 10.39
C TYR A 408 18.99 -30.67 10.72
N GLU A 409 18.02 -30.45 9.84
CA GLU A 409 16.99 -29.44 10.03
C GLU A 409 16.20 -29.70 11.31
N GLY A 410 16.07 -28.65 12.15
CA GLY A 410 15.40 -28.74 13.44
C GLY A 410 16.36 -29.01 14.61
N LEU A 411 17.67 -29.11 14.37
CA LEU A 411 18.67 -29.07 15.45
C LEU A 411 18.65 -27.71 16.16
N LEU A 412 18.36 -26.62 15.43
CA LEU A 412 18.32 -25.25 15.91
C LEU A 412 16.98 -24.61 15.56
N THR A 413 16.43 -23.84 16.51
CA THR A 413 15.30 -22.94 16.25
C THR A 413 15.51 -21.62 16.99
N ILE A 414 15.24 -20.51 16.30
CA ILE A 414 15.26 -19.16 16.89
C ILE A 414 13.82 -18.74 17.17
N SER A 415 13.50 -18.43 18.42
CA SER A 415 12.16 -17.96 18.81
C SER A 415 12.24 -16.66 19.61
N SER A 416 11.17 -15.87 19.60
CA SER A 416 11.00 -14.78 20.56
C SER A 416 10.45 -15.36 21.87
N PRO A 417 10.96 -14.96 23.04
CA PRO A 417 10.41 -15.42 24.31
C PRO A 417 8.92 -15.06 24.40
N ARG A 418 8.07 -16.03 24.75
CA ARG A 418 6.67 -15.74 25.12
C ARG A 418 6.72 -14.80 26.32
N GLY A 419 6.07 -13.65 26.23
CA GLY A 419 6.03 -12.66 27.31
C GLY A 419 5.39 -13.24 28.56
N GLY A 420 6.20 -13.81 29.45
CA GLY A 420 5.83 -14.09 30.83
C GLY A 420 6.24 -12.90 31.67
N GLY A 421 5.29 -12.04 32.05
CA GLY A 421 5.52 -11.00 33.03
C GLY A 421 5.86 -11.63 34.37
N SER A 422 7.09 -11.43 34.86
CA SER A 422 7.38 -11.57 36.29
C SER A 422 7.06 -10.26 37.01
N PRO A 423 6.46 -10.31 38.20
CA PRO A 423 6.08 -9.12 38.96
C PRO A 423 7.34 -8.46 39.53
N GLY A 424 7.61 -7.23 39.11
CA GLY A 424 8.65 -6.40 39.70
C GLY A 424 8.24 -5.94 41.09
N SER A 425 9.09 -6.22 42.09
CA SER A 425 9.04 -5.58 43.40
C SER A 425 9.00 -4.05 43.28
N PRO A 426 8.38 -3.33 44.23
CA PRO A 426 8.34 -1.87 44.20
C PRO A 426 9.76 -1.33 44.43
N MET A 427 10.32 -0.66 43.43
CA MET A 427 11.50 0.18 43.61
C MET A 427 11.10 1.64 43.69
N ASP A 428 11.68 2.26 44.71
CA ASP A 428 11.66 3.65 45.09
C ASP A 428 11.87 4.61 43.92
N SER A 429 11.14 5.73 43.97
CA SER A 429 11.29 6.85 43.06
C SER A 429 12.65 7.54 43.26
N THR A 430 13.64 7.16 42.45
CA THR A 430 14.79 8.03 42.18
C THR A 430 15.17 7.96 40.71
N SER A 431 15.36 9.13 40.11
CA SER A 431 15.81 9.37 38.73
C SER A 431 16.95 8.44 38.29
N GLN A 432 16.63 7.41 37.51
CA GLN A 432 17.59 6.68 36.69
C GLN A 432 16.95 6.41 35.32
N ALA A 433 17.71 6.73 34.26
CA ALA A 433 17.31 6.54 32.87
C ALA A 433 16.80 5.11 32.64
N ALA A 434 15.65 4.98 31.96
CA ALA A 434 15.11 3.70 31.57
C ALA A 434 16.17 2.85 30.83
N PRO A 435 16.33 1.56 31.15
CA PRO A 435 17.31 0.72 30.47
C PRO A 435 16.99 0.67 28.96
N PRO A 436 18.02 0.60 28.09
CA PRO A 436 17.80 0.60 26.65
C PRO A 436 16.95 -0.61 26.25
N ALA A 437 15.99 -0.41 25.36
CA ALA A 437 15.18 -1.49 24.82
C ALA A 437 16.09 -2.61 24.27
N THR A 438 15.81 -3.85 24.65
CA THR A 438 16.57 -5.04 24.22
C THR A 438 15.66 -6.03 23.51
N GLU A 439 16.12 -6.53 22.37
CA GLU A 439 15.50 -7.60 21.59
C GLU A 439 16.00 -8.95 22.09
N GLN A 440 15.18 -9.64 22.89
CA GLN A 440 15.49 -10.98 23.39
C GLN A 440 15.09 -12.06 22.38
N ARG A 441 15.94 -13.08 22.21
CA ARG A 441 15.65 -14.30 21.44
C ARG A 441 16.05 -15.52 22.25
N LEU A 442 15.35 -16.62 22.02
CA LEU A 442 15.61 -17.91 22.64
C LEU A 442 16.04 -18.90 21.57
N LEU A 443 17.25 -19.44 21.72
CA LEU A 443 17.79 -20.48 20.84
C LEU A 443 17.47 -21.84 21.47
N SER A 444 16.59 -22.61 20.83
CA SER A 444 16.22 -23.95 21.28
C SER A 444 16.95 -25.00 20.44
N ILE A 445 17.63 -25.93 21.13
CA ILE A 445 18.46 -26.97 20.51
C ILE A 445 17.86 -28.36 20.73
N SER A 446 17.50 -29.04 19.64
CA SER A 446 16.91 -30.39 19.68
C SER A 446 17.89 -31.43 19.14
N VAL A 447 18.61 -32.11 20.03
CA VAL A 447 19.56 -33.16 19.65
C VAL A 447 18.89 -34.53 19.52
N PRO A 448 19.39 -35.43 18.63
CA PRO A 448 18.89 -36.80 18.56
C PRO A 448 19.04 -37.57 19.88
N LYS A 449 18.13 -38.52 20.13
CA LYS A 449 18.17 -39.38 21.32
C LYS A 449 19.53 -40.10 21.42
N GLY A 450 20.16 -40.03 22.59
CA GLY A 450 21.46 -40.65 22.85
C GLY A 450 22.67 -39.84 22.38
N ASN A 451 22.50 -38.57 21.99
CA ASN A 451 23.63 -37.71 21.65
C ASN A 451 24.62 -37.57 22.83
N THR A 452 25.87 -37.99 22.61
CA THR A 452 26.99 -37.82 23.54
C THR A 452 28.04 -36.85 23.02
N LYS A 453 27.89 -36.38 21.77
CA LYS A 453 28.85 -35.46 21.15
C LYS A 453 28.61 -34.03 21.66
N PRO A 454 29.68 -33.23 21.85
CA PRO A 454 29.55 -31.85 22.30
C PRO A 454 28.64 -31.03 21.38
N VAL A 455 27.74 -30.25 21.99
CA VAL A 455 26.89 -29.29 21.28
C VAL A 455 27.55 -27.92 21.34
N VAL A 456 27.85 -27.35 20.18
CA VAL A 456 28.50 -26.04 20.02
C VAL A 456 27.59 -25.15 19.19
N ILE A 457 27.31 -23.95 19.69
CA ILE A 457 26.62 -22.88 18.98
C ILE A 457 27.67 -21.83 18.61
N LYS A 458 27.64 -21.34 17.37
CA LYS A 458 28.40 -20.17 16.92
C LYS A 458 27.43 -19.06 16.54
N VAL A 459 27.64 -17.86 17.06
CA VAL A 459 26.83 -16.66 16.74
C VAL A 459 27.70 -15.67 15.98
N MET A 460 27.25 -15.28 14.80
CA MET A 460 27.81 -14.19 14.00
C MET A 460 26.77 -13.08 13.88
N TYR A 461 27.20 -11.81 13.83
CA TYR A 461 26.27 -10.68 13.80
C TYR A 461 26.86 -9.50 13.04
N GLY A 462 25.97 -8.68 12.46
CA GLY A 462 26.34 -7.47 11.74
C GLY A 462 26.83 -6.33 12.65
N LYS A 463 27.42 -5.30 12.04
CA LYS A 463 28.09 -4.19 12.76
C LYS A 463 27.17 -3.31 13.61
N ALA A 464 25.86 -3.36 13.42
CA ALA A 464 24.90 -2.62 14.27
C ALA A 464 24.52 -3.41 15.53
N LEU A 465 24.98 -4.65 15.65
CA LEU A 465 24.76 -5.54 16.77
C LEU A 465 26.05 -5.73 17.58
N ARG A 466 25.89 -6.20 18.81
CA ARG A 466 26.97 -6.50 19.75
C ARG A 466 26.77 -7.90 20.34
N TRP A 467 27.81 -8.45 20.95
CA TRP A 467 27.77 -9.79 21.54
C TRP A 467 26.53 -9.96 22.44
N PRO A 468 25.66 -10.96 22.16
CA PRO A 468 24.34 -10.99 22.77
C PRO A 468 24.26 -11.80 24.06
N VAL A 469 25.38 -12.27 24.59
CA VAL A 469 25.43 -13.09 25.82
C VAL A 469 26.26 -12.39 26.89
N GLY A 470 25.61 -11.81 27.89
CA GLY A 470 26.28 -11.06 28.96
C GLY A 470 27.06 -11.93 29.94
N LYS A 471 26.37 -12.80 30.70
CA LYS A 471 26.97 -13.80 31.60
C LYS A 471 26.65 -15.19 31.09
N ASN A 472 27.52 -16.17 31.35
CA ASN A 472 27.32 -17.57 30.97
C ASN A 472 25.95 -18.09 31.44
N PRO A 473 25.00 -18.36 30.53
CA PRO A 473 23.67 -18.81 30.89
C PRO A 473 23.69 -20.21 31.50
N ALA A 474 22.62 -20.55 32.23
CA ALA A 474 22.49 -21.86 32.86
C ALA A 474 22.65 -22.98 31.81
N GLY A 475 23.56 -23.93 32.07
CA GLY A 475 23.83 -25.04 31.16
C GLY A 475 24.78 -24.73 29.99
N TRP A 476 25.33 -23.50 29.90
CA TRP A 476 26.19 -23.08 28.80
C TRP A 476 27.55 -22.52 29.28
N ALA A 477 28.54 -22.58 28.40
CA ALA A 477 29.83 -21.90 28.51
C ALA A 477 30.08 -21.13 27.22
N CYS A 478 30.03 -19.80 27.28
CA CYS A 478 30.10 -18.91 26.14
C CYS A 478 31.41 -18.11 26.16
N VAL A 479 31.98 -17.90 24.97
CA VAL A 479 33.23 -17.17 24.75
C VAL A 479 33.00 -16.13 23.66
N GLU A 480 33.04 -14.86 24.03
CA GLU A 480 32.78 -13.73 23.13
C GLU A 480 33.83 -13.62 22.02
N SER A 481 35.11 -13.80 22.34
CA SER A 481 36.22 -13.65 21.37
C SER A 481 36.12 -14.61 20.18
N THR A 482 35.50 -15.78 20.38
CA THR A 482 35.28 -16.79 19.33
C THR A 482 33.84 -16.80 18.83
N GLY A 483 32.94 -16.10 19.51
CA GLY A 483 31.50 -16.09 19.24
C GLY A 483 30.82 -17.45 19.50
N THR A 484 31.36 -18.28 20.38
CA THR A 484 30.91 -19.67 20.56
C THR A 484 30.35 -19.96 21.95
N CYS A 485 29.28 -20.74 22.02
CA CYS A 485 28.70 -21.27 23.25
C CYS A 485 28.67 -22.80 23.22
N THR A 486 29.20 -23.47 24.26
CA THR A 486 29.21 -24.93 24.42
C THR A 486 28.23 -25.37 25.51
N ALA A 487 27.42 -26.38 25.22
CA ALA A 487 26.49 -26.95 26.19
C ALA A 487 27.23 -27.80 27.22
N ARG A 488 26.91 -27.63 28.51
CA ARG A 488 27.48 -28.43 29.61
C ARG A 488 26.90 -29.84 29.67
N LYS A 489 25.68 -30.04 29.16
CA LYS A 489 25.00 -31.35 29.06
C LYS A 489 24.59 -31.63 27.61
N PRO A 490 25.44 -32.31 26.81
CA PRO A 490 25.20 -32.48 25.38
C PRO A 490 24.00 -33.38 25.01
N SER A 491 23.56 -34.25 25.92
CA SER A 491 22.41 -35.15 25.72
C SER A 491 21.06 -34.46 25.87
N LYS A 492 21.02 -33.31 26.57
CA LYS A 492 19.83 -32.49 26.76
C LYS A 492 20.26 -31.04 27.01
N PRO A 493 20.65 -30.29 25.96
CA PRO A 493 21.04 -28.89 26.09
C PRO A 493 19.86 -28.05 26.59
N HIS A 494 20.16 -27.06 27.43
CA HIS A 494 19.18 -26.06 27.85
C HIS A 494 18.95 -25.06 26.72
N ASP A 495 17.80 -24.40 26.68
CA ASP A 495 17.59 -23.26 25.78
C ASP A 495 18.60 -22.14 26.10
N LEU A 496 19.14 -21.51 25.07
CA LEU A 496 20.13 -20.44 25.20
C LEU A 496 19.45 -19.08 24.94
N PRO A 497 19.18 -18.28 25.99
CA PRO A 497 18.70 -16.92 25.79
C PRO A 497 19.84 -16.02 25.29
N ILE A 498 19.54 -15.25 24.25
CA ILE A 498 20.43 -14.22 23.70
C ILE A 498 19.68 -12.89 23.69
N SER A 499 20.38 -11.78 23.86
CA SER A 499 19.76 -10.45 23.91
C SER A 499 20.61 -9.43 23.18
N PHE A 500 20.04 -8.81 22.17
CA PHE A 500 20.66 -7.69 21.48
C PHE A 500 20.06 -6.38 21.99
N ALA A 501 20.84 -5.31 22.03
CA ALA A 501 20.26 -3.98 22.14
C ALA A 501 19.43 -3.69 20.88
N THR A 502 18.29 -3.01 21.02
CA THR A 502 17.51 -2.59 19.86
C THR A 502 18.39 -1.75 18.93
N PRO A 503 18.53 -2.12 17.64
CA PRO A 503 19.36 -1.39 16.72
C PRO A 503 18.74 -0.02 16.42
N SER A 504 19.54 1.05 16.51
CA SER A 504 19.11 2.42 16.19
C SER A 504 19.09 2.72 14.68
N GLY A 505 19.55 1.78 13.85
CA GLY A 505 19.62 1.92 12.39
C GLY A 505 20.56 0.90 11.75
N GLY A 506 21.12 1.26 10.59
CA GLY A 506 21.99 0.38 9.80
C GLY A 506 21.26 -0.41 8.71
N SER A 507 22.02 -0.96 7.76
CA SER A 507 21.45 -1.80 6.70
C SER A 507 20.83 -3.07 7.29
N ALA A 508 20.02 -3.79 6.49
CA ALA A 508 19.49 -5.08 6.93
C ALA A 508 20.60 -6.03 7.37
N ALA A 509 21.68 -6.14 6.59
CA ALA A 509 22.85 -6.96 6.89
C ALA A 509 23.54 -6.56 8.20
N ASP A 510 23.57 -5.26 8.53
CA ASP A 510 24.17 -4.78 9.78
C ASP A 510 23.37 -5.19 11.02
N ARG A 511 22.08 -5.47 10.84
CA ARG A 511 21.11 -5.88 11.86
C ARG A 511 20.78 -7.37 11.82
N THR A 512 21.42 -8.14 10.94
CA THR A 512 21.25 -9.59 10.85
C THR A 512 22.23 -10.29 11.78
N PHE A 513 21.77 -11.33 12.47
CA PHE A 513 22.63 -12.30 13.12
C PHE A 513 22.35 -13.70 12.57
N THR A 514 23.39 -14.52 12.52
CA THR A 514 23.37 -15.91 12.06
C THR A 514 23.86 -16.79 13.20
N VAL A 515 23.11 -17.85 13.48
CA VAL A 515 23.42 -18.83 14.51
C VAL A 515 23.66 -20.18 13.82
N THR A 516 24.77 -20.83 14.15
CA THR A 516 25.10 -22.17 13.66
C THR A 516 25.23 -23.13 14.84
N ALA A 517 24.38 -24.15 14.91
CA ALA A 517 24.48 -25.23 15.89
C ALA A 517 25.22 -26.43 15.29
N ARG A 518 26.07 -27.10 16.09
CA ARG A 518 26.81 -28.30 15.68
C ARG A 518 26.86 -29.33 16.80
N THR A 519 26.68 -30.61 16.45
CA THR A 519 26.94 -31.74 17.34
C THR A 519 27.50 -32.94 16.56
N GLY A 520 28.75 -33.30 16.83
CA GLY A 520 29.45 -34.32 16.04
C GLY A 520 29.56 -33.91 14.56
N ARG A 521 28.88 -34.64 13.66
CA ARG A 521 28.77 -34.29 12.23
C ARG A 521 27.52 -33.48 11.92
N LEU A 522 26.52 -33.45 12.82
CA LEU A 522 25.27 -32.76 12.57
C LEU A 522 25.47 -31.25 12.70
N TYR A 523 24.88 -30.48 11.80
CA TYR A 523 24.81 -29.02 11.90
C TYR A 523 23.46 -28.48 11.42
N ASP A 524 23.15 -27.27 11.85
CA ASP A 524 21.99 -26.48 11.42
C ASP A 524 22.33 -25.00 11.57
N ASP A 525 21.84 -24.17 10.67
CA ASP A 525 22.09 -22.74 10.62
C ASP A 525 20.81 -21.94 10.35
N ASP A 526 20.62 -20.90 11.16
CA ASP A 526 19.44 -20.04 11.07
C ASP A 526 19.88 -18.57 11.21
N SER A 527 19.12 -17.65 10.62
CA SER A 527 19.44 -16.22 10.65
C SER A 527 18.19 -15.36 10.82
N GLN A 528 18.34 -14.28 11.57
CA GLN A 528 17.25 -13.34 11.81
C GLN A 528 17.75 -11.90 11.71
N THR A 529 16.92 -11.03 11.14
CA THR A 529 17.19 -9.59 11.06
C THR A 529 16.35 -8.85 12.09
N LEU A 530 17.00 -8.10 12.98
CA LEU A 530 16.31 -7.28 13.97
C LEU A 530 15.71 -6.03 13.33
N VAL A 531 14.48 -5.69 13.68
CA VAL A 531 13.81 -4.48 13.19
C VAL A 531 14.37 -3.26 13.93
N ALA A 532 14.86 -2.27 13.19
CA ALA A 532 15.14 -0.96 13.75
C ALA A 532 13.82 -0.16 13.72
N PRO A 533 13.35 0.37 14.86
CA PRO A 533 12.18 1.23 14.87
C PRO A 533 12.42 2.44 13.96
N GLU A 534 11.38 2.86 13.25
CA GLU A 534 11.45 4.10 12.46
C GLU A 534 11.53 5.29 13.43
N VAL A 535 12.43 6.22 13.14
CA VAL A 535 12.71 7.40 13.95
C VAL A 535 12.21 8.62 13.19
N PHE A 536 11.25 9.33 13.77
CA PHE A 536 10.81 10.61 13.23
C PHE A 536 11.82 11.71 13.59
N ASP A 537 12.25 12.51 12.62
CA ASP A 537 13.17 13.64 12.83
C ASP A 537 12.70 14.85 12.01
N GLU A 538 12.06 15.81 12.66
CA GLU A 538 11.55 17.06 12.08
C GLU A 538 12.63 17.93 11.41
N ASN A 539 13.91 17.69 11.70
CA ASN A 539 15.01 18.44 11.08
C ASN A 539 15.52 17.75 9.81
N LEU A 540 15.03 16.56 9.48
CA LEU A 540 15.51 15.78 8.34
C LEU A 540 15.12 16.42 7.03
N LEU A 541 13.88 16.91 6.89
CA LEU A 541 13.39 17.57 5.69
C LEU A 541 13.16 19.05 5.97
N LYS A 542 13.47 19.89 4.98
CA LYS A 542 13.08 21.29 5.01
C LYS A 542 12.66 21.75 3.63
N VAL A 543 11.42 22.20 3.52
CA VAL A 543 10.88 22.83 2.32
C VAL A 543 11.06 24.35 2.42
N THR A 544 11.78 24.94 1.47
CA THR A 544 12.00 26.41 1.42
C THR A 544 11.71 26.97 0.04
N THR A 545 11.43 28.26 -0.04
CA THR A 545 11.38 28.98 -1.34
C THR A 545 12.76 29.01 -1.98
N ARG A 546 12.84 28.66 -3.27
CA ARG A 546 14.10 28.71 -4.02
C ARG A 546 14.56 30.15 -4.20
N SER A 547 15.82 30.43 -3.86
CA SER A 547 16.46 31.75 -4.07
C SER A 547 17.80 31.60 -4.80
N PRO A 548 18.07 32.39 -5.86
CA PRO A 548 17.17 33.36 -6.49
C PRO A 548 15.99 32.67 -7.20
N ASP A 549 14.85 33.36 -7.29
CA ASP A 549 13.64 32.84 -7.93
C ASP A 549 13.83 32.77 -9.46
N PRO A 550 13.91 31.56 -10.05
CA PRO A 550 14.18 31.41 -11.48
C PRO A 550 12.96 31.80 -12.35
N ASN A 551 11.75 31.59 -11.81
CA ASN A 551 10.50 31.79 -12.52
C ASN A 551 9.47 32.46 -11.59
N PRO A 552 9.28 33.80 -11.68
CA PRO A 552 8.37 34.54 -10.81
C PRO A 552 6.88 34.26 -11.09
N ASP A 553 6.58 33.46 -12.11
CA ASP A 553 5.21 33.07 -12.48
C ASP A 553 4.87 31.66 -11.95
N ALA A 554 5.75 31.05 -11.14
CA ALA A 554 5.59 29.72 -10.56
C ALA A 554 6.00 29.68 -9.08
N TYR A 555 5.56 28.66 -8.35
CA TYR A 555 6.06 28.37 -7.00
C TYR A 555 7.32 27.51 -7.08
N ASN A 556 8.47 28.15 -6.87
CA ASN A 556 9.75 27.46 -6.81
C ASN A 556 10.08 27.04 -5.38
N ARG A 557 10.22 25.75 -5.14
CA ARG A 557 10.62 25.16 -3.85
C ARG A 557 11.96 24.45 -3.95
N ALA A 558 12.72 24.50 -2.86
CA ALA A 558 13.94 23.75 -2.65
C ALA A 558 13.72 22.81 -1.46
N LEU A 559 13.86 21.51 -1.71
CA LEU A 559 13.72 20.44 -0.72
C LEU A 559 15.13 20.08 -0.23
N HIS A 560 15.40 20.37 1.03
CA HIS A 560 16.68 20.11 1.68
C HIS A 560 16.56 18.88 2.58
N VAL A 561 17.52 17.96 2.49
CA VAL A 561 17.59 16.80 3.39
C VAL A 561 18.84 16.87 4.25
N ALA A 562 18.67 17.03 5.56
CA ALA A 562 19.77 17.07 6.53
C ALA A 562 20.02 15.67 7.11
N VAL A 563 21.03 14.97 6.61
CA VAL A 563 21.33 13.59 7.02
C VAL A 563 21.88 13.56 8.46
N PRO A 564 21.20 12.89 9.42
CA PRO A 564 21.67 12.84 10.80
C PRO A 564 23.02 12.14 10.93
N THR A 565 23.83 12.57 11.92
CA THR A 565 25.14 11.97 12.18
C THR A 565 24.99 10.49 12.53
N GLY A 566 25.62 9.61 11.74
CA GLY A 566 25.54 8.15 11.94
C GLY A 566 24.39 7.47 11.17
N ALA A 567 23.50 8.23 10.52
CA ALA A 567 22.54 7.66 9.59
C ALA A 567 23.26 7.04 8.38
N SER A 568 22.80 5.87 7.96
CA SER A 568 23.35 5.14 6.81
C SER A 568 22.23 4.58 5.96
N GLY A 569 22.32 4.79 4.65
CA GLY A 569 21.33 4.32 3.68
C GLY A 569 21.15 5.32 2.56
N PRO A 570 20.38 4.97 1.52
CA PRO A 570 20.01 5.92 0.47
C PRO A 570 19.10 7.02 1.04
N VAL A 571 19.29 8.24 0.55
CA VAL A 571 18.34 9.35 0.77
C VAL A 571 17.25 9.25 -0.29
N VAL A 572 16.01 9.07 0.15
CA VAL A 572 14.85 8.92 -0.73
C VAL A 572 13.78 9.93 -0.35
N LEU A 573 13.26 10.64 -1.34
CA LEU A 573 12.10 11.52 -1.23
C LEU A 573 10.93 10.89 -1.99
N GLN A 574 9.78 10.77 -1.34
CA GLN A 574 8.52 10.40 -1.97
C GLN A 574 7.60 11.62 -2.01
N ILE A 575 7.32 12.08 -3.21
CA ILE A 575 6.56 13.30 -3.52
C ILE A 575 5.19 12.87 -4.03
N SER A 576 4.15 13.40 -3.40
CA SER A 576 2.75 13.26 -3.83
C SER A 576 2.17 14.64 -4.08
N VAL A 577 1.48 14.83 -5.20
CA VAL A 577 0.88 16.10 -5.59
C VAL A 577 -0.63 15.97 -5.70
N GLY A 578 -1.36 16.99 -5.25
CA GLY A 578 -2.81 17.06 -5.41
C GLY A 578 -3.24 17.23 -6.86
N GLY A 579 -4.50 16.92 -7.17
CA GLY A 579 -4.99 16.84 -8.55
C GLY A 579 -5.03 18.15 -9.34
N SER A 580 -4.81 19.31 -8.71
CA SER A 580 -4.68 20.62 -9.38
C SER A 580 -3.22 21.04 -9.59
N LEU A 581 -2.26 20.17 -9.24
CA LEU A 581 -0.83 20.42 -9.38
C LEU A 581 -0.22 19.41 -10.35
N ASP A 582 0.65 19.90 -11.23
CA ASP A 582 1.46 19.05 -12.08
C ASP A 582 2.71 18.52 -11.35
N TRP A 583 3.32 17.48 -11.94
CA TRP A 583 4.56 16.92 -11.41
C TRP A 583 5.69 17.96 -11.49
N PRO A 584 6.29 18.37 -10.35
CA PRO A 584 7.08 19.60 -10.28
C PRO A 584 8.56 19.40 -10.52
N ILE A 585 9.01 18.15 -10.72
CA ILE A 585 10.43 17.82 -10.88
C ILE A 585 10.76 17.65 -12.36
N PRO A 586 11.72 18.42 -12.91
CA PRO A 586 12.12 18.29 -14.31
C PRO A 586 12.75 16.93 -14.62
N SER A 587 12.72 16.55 -15.89
CA SER A 587 13.23 15.25 -16.37
C SER A 587 14.72 15.03 -16.11
N SER A 588 15.50 16.12 -16.05
CA SER A 588 16.92 16.11 -15.69
C SER A 588 17.12 16.99 -14.46
N THR A 589 17.55 16.37 -13.35
CA THR A 589 17.78 17.07 -12.09
C THR A 589 19.16 16.72 -11.54
N PRO A 590 20.09 17.68 -11.42
CA PRO A 590 21.45 17.41 -10.96
C PRO A 590 21.48 16.76 -9.58
N GLY A 591 22.23 15.67 -9.43
CA GLY A 591 22.41 14.98 -8.15
C GLY A 591 21.23 14.12 -7.68
N TRP A 592 20.18 13.96 -8.49
CA TRP A 592 19.00 13.18 -8.17
C TRP A 592 18.54 12.29 -9.32
N SER A 593 17.98 11.13 -9.00
CA SER A 593 17.30 10.25 -9.94
C SER A 593 15.83 10.14 -9.55
N CYS A 594 14.93 10.68 -10.38
CA CYS A 594 13.51 10.77 -10.09
C CYS A 594 12.66 9.93 -11.04
N LYS A 595 11.69 9.20 -10.49
CA LYS A 595 10.72 8.39 -11.24
C LYS A 595 9.32 8.94 -11.01
N ARG A 596 8.76 9.64 -12.02
CA ARG A 596 7.43 10.26 -11.97
C ARG A 596 6.32 9.25 -11.64
N SER A 597 6.32 8.06 -12.25
CA SER A 597 5.29 7.03 -12.03
C SER A 597 5.22 6.52 -10.59
N ALA A 598 6.34 6.60 -9.86
CA ALA A 598 6.43 6.19 -8.46
C ALA A 598 6.47 7.38 -7.49
N GLY A 599 6.42 8.62 -7.99
CA GLY A 599 6.62 9.83 -7.20
C GLY A 599 7.92 9.83 -6.38
N THR A 600 8.95 9.09 -6.79
CA THR A 600 10.12 8.81 -5.94
C THR A 600 11.38 9.42 -6.52
N CYS A 601 12.16 10.12 -5.70
CA CYS A 601 13.45 10.71 -6.03
C CYS A 601 14.54 10.20 -5.09
N THR A 602 15.65 9.69 -5.64
CA THR A 602 16.78 9.17 -4.87
C THR A 602 18.02 10.04 -5.10
N ALA A 603 18.68 10.47 -4.03
CA ALA A 603 19.89 11.29 -4.14
C ALA A 603 21.09 10.45 -4.60
N ALA A 604 21.90 11.00 -5.50
CA ALA A 604 23.14 10.37 -5.96
C ALA A 604 24.21 10.34 -4.85
N ASN A 605 24.23 11.36 -3.98
CA ASN A 605 25.10 11.41 -2.81
C ASN A 605 24.26 11.37 -1.53
N SER A 606 24.29 10.23 -0.83
CA SER A 606 23.48 10.03 0.39
C SER A 606 24.11 10.59 1.66
N ARG A 607 25.35 11.08 1.65
CA ARG A 607 25.98 11.74 2.81
C ARG A 607 25.72 13.24 2.86
N ASN A 608 25.70 13.87 1.69
CA ASN A 608 25.44 15.28 1.53
C ASN A 608 24.63 15.49 0.25
N PRO A 609 23.31 15.27 0.30
CA PRO A 609 22.46 15.41 -0.87
C PRO A 609 22.37 16.89 -1.29
N ALA A 610 22.45 17.16 -2.60
CA ALA A 610 22.16 18.49 -3.12
C ALA A 610 20.66 18.81 -2.91
N PRO A 611 20.26 20.09 -2.81
CA PRO A 611 18.84 20.45 -2.75
C PRO A 611 18.09 19.94 -3.99
N LEU A 612 16.91 19.35 -3.81
CA LEU A 612 16.02 19.00 -4.91
C LEU A 612 15.09 20.18 -5.21
N TYR A 613 15.14 20.71 -6.43
CA TYR A 613 14.29 21.83 -6.84
C TYR A 613 12.99 21.34 -7.47
N ALA A 614 11.88 21.91 -7.02
CA ALA A 614 10.53 21.64 -7.49
C ALA A 614 9.91 22.95 -7.99
N GLU A 615 9.39 22.97 -9.21
CA GLU A 615 8.70 24.11 -9.82
C GLU A 615 7.24 23.73 -10.04
N PHE A 616 6.33 24.43 -9.37
CA PHE A 616 4.89 24.21 -9.50
C PHE A 616 4.25 25.40 -10.21
N ASP A 617 3.45 25.12 -11.24
CA ASP A 617 2.57 26.13 -11.83
C ASP A 617 1.54 26.61 -10.80
N VAL A 618 1.07 27.85 -10.94
CA VAL A 618 0.04 28.39 -10.05
C VAL A 618 -1.29 27.69 -10.34
N PRO A 619 -1.93 27.04 -9.35
CA PRO A 619 -3.16 26.32 -9.59
C PRO A 619 -4.32 27.28 -9.89
N GLU A 620 -5.10 27.02 -10.94
CA GLU A 620 -6.25 27.87 -11.33
C GLU A 620 -7.39 27.85 -10.29
N GLY A 621 -7.38 26.90 -9.36
CA GLY A 621 -8.40 26.72 -8.33
C GLY A 621 -8.28 25.36 -7.65
N GLY A 622 -9.40 24.83 -7.19
CA GLY A 622 -9.47 23.53 -6.54
C GLY A 622 -9.43 23.58 -5.01
N GLY A 623 -9.93 22.51 -4.38
CA GLY A 623 -9.94 22.39 -2.92
C GLY A 623 -8.53 22.35 -2.33
N THR A 624 -8.39 22.61 -1.03
CA THR A 624 -7.09 22.61 -0.32
C THR A 624 -6.27 21.35 -0.62
N ALA A 625 -6.89 20.17 -0.58
CA ALA A 625 -6.22 18.90 -0.85
C ALA A 625 -5.69 18.79 -2.30
N GLN A 626 -6.40 19.36 -3.28
CA GLN A 626 -5.98 19.33 -4.68
C GLN A 626 -4.79 20.25 -4.97
N ARG A 627 -4.57 21.28 -4.14
CA ARG A 627 -3.46 22.24 -4.23
C ARG A 627 -2.33 21.96 -3.24
N THR A 628 -2.38 20.83 -2.55
CA THR A 628 -1.36 20.45 -1.57
C THR A 628 -0.40 19.45 -2.20
N PHE A 629 0.89 19.61 -1.94
CA PHE A 629 1.87 18.56 -2.17
C PHE A 629 2.45 18.09 -0.84
N THR A 630 2.83 16.81 -0.79
CA THR A 630 3.43 16.16 0.38
C THR A 630 4.76 15.57 -0.02
N VAL A 631 5.77 15.73 0.81
CA VAL A 631 7.11 15.18 0.63
C VAL A 631 7.46 14.35 1.85
N LYS A 632 7.73 13.06 1.63
CA LYS A 632 8.23 12.15 2.66
C LYS A 632 9.70 11.89 2.43
N ALA A 633 10.55 12.30 3.36
CA ALA A 633 11.98 12.03 3.34
C ALA A 633 12.30 10.78 4.16
N ARG A 634 13.24 9.96 3.66
CA ARG A 634 13.74 8.79 4.37
C ARG A 634 15.24 8.61 4.21
N VAL A 635 15.93 8.34 5.32
CA VAL A 635 17.35 8.00 5.36
C VAL A 635 17.56 6.86 6.36
N GLY A 636 17.61 5.62 5.86
CA GLY A 636 17.67 4.44 6.73
C GLY A 636 16.41 4.28 7.58
N SER A 637 16.56 4.39 8.90
CA SER A 637 15.45 4.39 9.88
C SER A 637 14.86 5.77 10.14
N TYR A 638 15.54 6.85 9.75
CA TYR A 638 15.05 8.21 9.94
C TYR A 638 14.05 8.58 8.85
N TYR A 639 12.97 9.25 9.22
CA TYR A 639 12.00 9.78 8.28
C TYR A 639 11.38 11.08 8.77
N ASP A 640 10.85 11.83 7.81
CA ASP A 640 10.15 13.09 8.02
C ASP A 640 9.12 13.28 6.90
N ASN A 641 8.03 13.97 7.18
CA ASN A 641 6.95 14.19 6.23
C ASN A 641 6.44 15.63 6.32
N ASP A 642 6.70 16.41 5.27
CA ASP A 642 6.20 17.78 5.13
C ASP A 642 5.07 17.85 4.12
N ALA A 643 4.19 18.83 4.28
CA ALA A 643 3.19 19.18 3.28
C ALA A 643 3.04 20.70 3.17
N GLU A 644 2.81 21.18 1.96
CA GLU A 644 2.56 22.60 1.69
C GLU A 644 1.40 22.77 0.70
N THR A 645 0.49 23.68 1.01
CA THR A 645 -0.62 24.06 0.14
C THR A 645 -0.28 25.31 -0.65
N LEU A 646 -0.30 25.22 -1.98
CA LEU A 646 -0.03 26.36 -2.86
C LEU A 646 -1.28 27.22 -3.05
N ALA A 647 -1.14 28.54 -2.96
CA ALA A 647 -2.28 29.44 -3.15
C ALA A 647 -2.70 29.49 -4.63
N PRO A 648 -4.02 29.54 -4.92
CA PRO A 648 -4.52 29.55 -6.28
C PRO A 648 -4.33 30.91 -6.95
N VAL A 649 -4.64 30.96 -8.24
CA VAL A 649 -4.77 32.22 -8.97
C VAL A 649 -5.77 33.14 -8.27
N ARG A 650 -5.40 34.41 -8.07
CA ARG A 650 -6.21 35.42 -7.39
C ARG A 650 -6.80 36.44 -8.37
N GLU A 651 -8.04 36.85 -8.16
CA GLU A 651 -8.64 37.97 -8.91
C GLU A 651 -7.94 39.30 -8.58
N ASP A 652 -7.62 40.06 -9.62
CA ASP A 652 -7.03 41.40 -9.55
C ASP A 652 -7.60 42.27 -10.67
N ASP A 653 -8.69 42.99 -10.39
CA ASP A 653 -9.41 43.86 -11.33
C ASP A 653 -8.56 44.99 -11.96
N ALA A 654 -7.33 45.21 -11.47
CA ALA A 654 -6.39 46.17 -12.06
C ALA A 654 -5.42 45.51 -13.05
N LEU A 655 -5.48 44.18 -13.20
CA LEU A 655 -4.56 43.42 -14.06
C LEU A 655 -4.83 43.68 -15.53
N LEU A 656 -6.09 43.70 -15.98
CA LEU A 656 -6.45 43.82 -17.38
C LEU A 656 -7.18 45.15 -17.64
N SER A 657 -6.87 45.79 -18.76
CA SER A 657 -7.64 46.92 -19.25
C SER A 657 -7.84 46.83 -20.76
N ILE A 658 -9.10 46.94 -21.18
CA ILE A 658 -9.48 46.98 -22.59
C ILE A 658 -9.62 48.44 -23.03
N VAL A 659 -8.64 48.94 -23.79
CA VAL A 659 -8.57 50.35 -24.17
C VAL A 659 -8.90 50.56 -25.65
N LYS A 660 -9.74 51.56 -25.95
CA LYS A 660 -9.96 52.02 -27.32
C LYS A 660 -8.78 52.88 -27.79
N PRO A 661 -8.18 52.62 -28.96
CA PRO A 661 -7.15 53.51 -29.51
C PRO A 661 -7.71 54.93 -29.70
N GLY A 662 -6.89 55.92 -29.40
CA GLY A 662 -7.18 57.31 -29.76
C GLY A 662 -7.15 57.49 -31.28
N LEU A 663 -7.88 58.47 -31.81
CA LEU A 663 -8.06 58.69 -33.25
C LEU A 663 -6.74 58.81 -34.05
N LEU A 664 -5.67 59.30 -33.43
CA LEU A 664 -4.34 59.45 -34.06
C LEU A 664 -3.45 58.20 -33.96
N ASN A 665 -3.82 57.25 -33.11
CA ASN A 665 -3.05 56.04 -32.80
C ASN A 665 -3.81 54.77 -33.18
N ASP A 666 -4.85 54.90 -34.01
CA ASP A 666 -5.63 53.78 -34.51
C ASP A 666 -4.88 53.14 -35.70
N PRO A 667 -4.34 51.92 -35.55
CA PRO A 667 -3.56 51.27 -36.60
C PRO A 667 -4.41 50.88 -37.82
N ASN A 668 -5.74 50.83 -37.67
CA ASN A 668 -6.65 50.54 -38.76
C ASN A 668 -8.01 51.24 -38.54
N PRO A 669 -8.19 52.47 -39.02
CA PRO A 669 -9.41 53.26 -38.79
C PRO A 669 -10.66 52.68 -39.49
N HIS A 670 -10.48 51.69 -40.37
CA HIS A 670 -11.58 51.00 -41.04
C HIS A 670 -12.10 49.81 -40.22
N ARG A 671 -11.51 49.50 -39.06
CA ARG A 671 -11.91 48.39 -38.17
C ARG A 671 -12.04 48.85 -36.73
N TYR A 672 -12.69 48.04 -35.91
CA TYR A 672 -12.75 48.30 -34.48
C TYR A 672 -11.57 47.65 -33.79
N ASN A 673 -10.66 48.49 -33.31
CA ASN A 673 -9.47 48.03 -32.59
C ASN A 673 -9.67 48.18 -31.07
N ARG A 674 -9.10 47.23 -30.32
CA ARG A 674 -9.01 47.26 -28.86
C ARG A 674 -7.61 46.85 -28.45
N PHE A 675 -6.96 47.69 -27.65
CA PHE A 675 -5.68 47.35 -27.02
C PHE A 675 -5.93 46.63 -25.70
N LEU A 676 -5.33 45.44 -25.55
CA LEU A 676 -5.42 44.64 -24.33
C LEU A 676 -4.15 44.88 -23.50
N LEU A 677 -4.27 45.62 -22.41
CA LEU A 677 -3.17 46.01 -21.55
C LEU A 677 -3.16 45.16 -20.28
N VAL A 678 -1.98 44.62 -19.92
CA VAL A 678 -1.80 43.76 -18.75
C VAL A 678 -0.77 44.39 -17.79
N SER A 679 -1.25 44.77 -16.60
CA SER A 679 -0.50 45.53 -15.61
C SER A 679 0.35 44.63 -14.69
N GLY A 680 1.61 45.02 -14.45
CA GLY A 680 2.48 44.37 -13.47
C GLY A 680 2.96 42.95 -13.86
N ALA A 681 2.84 42.56 -15.14
CA ALA A 681 3.29 41.28 -15.67
C ALA A 681 4.61 41.45 -16.45
N PRO A 682 5.78 41.06 -15.90
CA PRO A 682 7.05 41.28 -16.57
C PRO A 682 7.47 40.16 -17.54
N ARG A 683 6.82 39.00 -17.49
CA ARG A 683 7.19 37.81 -18.26
C ARG A 683 5.97 37.16 -18.91
N LYS A 684 5.42 36.09 -18.33
CA LYS A 684 4.37 35.32 -18.98
C LYS A 684 3.00 35.98 -18.83
N VAL A 685 2.30 36.11 -19.95
CA VAL A 685 0.91 36.56 -20.01
C VAL A 685 0.15 35.64 -20.95
N SER A 686 -1.01 35.18 -20.50
CA SER A 686 -1.97 34.45 -21.30
C SER A 686 -3.28 35.24 -21.38
N LEU A 687 -3.84 35.30 -22.59
CA LEU A 687 -5.11 35.95 -22.90
C LEU A 687 -6.05 34.92 -23.52
N GLU A 688 -7.23 34.76 -22.94
CA GLU A 688 -8.37 34.09 -23.56
C GLU A 688 -9.34 35.16 -24.05
N ILE A 689 -9.51 35.23 -25.37
CA ILE A 689 -10.34 36.21 -26.06
C ILE A 689 -11.58 35.50 -26.57
N SER A 690 -12.74 35.89 -26.06
CA SER A 690 -14.04 35.40 -26.50
C SER A 690 -14.88 36.56 -27.03
N TYR A 691 -15.69 36.30 -28.06
CA TYR A 691 -16.44 37.36 -28.72
C TYR A 691 -17.81 36.88 -29.20
N GLY A 692 -18.77 37.81 -29.20
CA GLY A 692 -20.15 37.55 -29.59
C GLY A 692 -20.34 37.18 -31.07
N SER A 693 -21.51 36.64 -31.38
CA SER A 693 -21.83 36.07 -32.70
C SER A 693 -21.80 37.03 -33.88
N ASN A 694 -21.90 38.33 -33.61
CA ASN A 694 -21.93 39.37 -34.64
C ASN A 694 -20.56 40.01 -34.88
N LEU A 695 -19.54 39.56 -34.15
CA LEU A 695 -18.17 39.99 -34.30
C LEU A 695 -17.39 38.99 -35.15
N THR A 696 -16.60 39.53 -36.08
CA THR A 696 -15.58 38.77 -36.81
C THR A 696 -14.22 39.21 -36.29
N PHE A 697 -13.51 38.33 -35.59
CA PHE A 697 -12.17 38.60 -35.07
C PHE A 697 -11.09 38.28 -36.10
N TYR A 698 -10.23 39.26 -36.35
CA TYR A 698 -9.08 39.12 -37.24
C TYR A 698 -7.82 38.87 -36.44
N LEU A 699 -7.38 37.61 -36.45
CA LEU A 699 -6.14 37.23 -35.79
C LEU A 699 -4.95 37.75 -36.61
N LYS A 700 -4.42 38.89 -36.20
CA LYS A 700 -3.20 39.50 -36.75
C LYS A 700 -1.97 38.97 -36.02
N SER A 701 -0.84 38.97 -36.72
CA SER A 701 0.46 38.73 -36.10
C SER A 701 0.81 39.91 -35.20
N ASN A 702 0.56 39.75 -33.90
CA ASN A 702 1.00 40.68 -32.87
C ASN A 702 2.45 40.32 -32.48
N ARG A 703 3.40 41.26 -32.61
CA ARG A 703 4.82 40.95 -32.41
C ARG A 703 5.09 40.52 -30.97
N GLY A 704 5.67 39.34 -30.80
CA GLY A 704 5.98 38.77 -29.48
C GLY A 704 4.83 37.97 -28.87
N TRP A 705 3.71 37.79 -29.58
CA TRP A 705 2.58 36.96 -29.17
C TRP A 705 2.45 35.72 -30.04
N THR A 706 2.11 34.61 -29.41
CA THR A 706 1.75 33.35 -30.07
C THR A 706 0.27 33.11 -29.85
N CYS A 707 -0.50 32.93 -30.92
CA CYS A 707 -1.94 32.77 -30.83
C CYS A 707 -2.46 31.56 -31.60
N GLY A 708 -3.50 30.93 -31.07
CA GLY A 708 -4.25 29.85 -31.69
C GLY A 708 -5.76 30.05 -31.53
N ARG A 709 -6.53 29.57 -32.51
CA ARG A 709 -7.99 29.47 -32.36
C ARG A 709 -8.34 28.21 -31.57
N ALA A 710 -9.33 28.32 -30.70
CA ALA A 710 -9.91 27.16 -30.03
C ALA A 710 -10.68 26.29 -31.04
N SER A 711 -11.08 25.08 -30.62
CA SER A 711 -12.04 24.25 -31.38
C SER A 711 -13.38 24.98 -31.60
N ASP A 712 -13.73 25.88 -30.68
CA ASP A 712 -14.79 26.86 -30.80
C ASP A 712 -14.32 28.06 -31.62
N SER A 713 -14.95 28.31 -32.78
CA SER A 713 -14.54 29.35 -33.72
C SER A 713 -14.61 30.77 -33.14
N ARG A 714 -15.28 30.98 -31.99
CA ARG A 714 -15.43 32.27 -31.30
C ARG A 714 -14.48 32.48 -30.12
N ARG A 715 -13.48 31.60 -29.95
CA ARG A 715 -12.44 31.75 -28.92
C ARG A 715 -11.05 31.70 -29.50
N VAL A 716 -10.19 32.56 -28.95
CA VAL A 716 -8.78 32.67 -29.31
C VAL A 716 -7.94 32.68 -28.04
N PHE A 717 -6.90 31.87 -28.04
CA PHE A 717 -5.90 31.85 -26.99
C PHE A 717 -4.63 32.50 -27.51
N CYS A 718 -4.10 33.46 -26.76
CA CYS A 718 -2.86 34.16 -27.08
C CYS A 718 -1.95 34.17 -25.87
N SER A 719 -0.66 33.93 -26.06
CA SER A 719 0.32 33.97 -24.98
C SER A 719 1.62 34.64 -25.40
N THR A 720 2.35 35.17 -24.42
CA THR A 720 3.71 35.67 -24.59
C THR A 720 4.56 35.24 -23.41
N ASP A 721 5.82 34.89 -23.67
CA ASP A 721 6.81 34.55 -22.63
C ASP A 721 7.52 35.79 -22.06
N ASN A 722 7.39 36.94 -22.72
CA ASN A 722 8.06 38.18 -22.31
C ASN A 722 7.23 39.41 -22.67
N TYR A 723 6.24 39.70 -21.83
CA TYR A 723 5.34 40.84 -22.00
C TYR A 723 6.07 42.19 -22.05
N LEU A 724 7.21 42.36 -21.36
CA LEU A 724 8.00 43.60 -21.43
C LEU A 724 8.64 43.85 -22.81
N LYS A 725 8.86 42.79 -23.59
CA LYS A 725 9.42 42.87 -24.95
C LYS A 725 8.35 42.71 -26.03
N ALA A 726 7.14 42.34 -25.67
CA ALA A 726 6.03 42.20 -26.60
C ALA A 726 5.46 43.57 -26.96
N GLU A 727 4.96 43.71 -28.19
CA GLU A 727 4.12 44.86 -28.53
C GLU A 727 2.76 44.72 -27.81
N ARG A 728 2.07 45.85 -27.63
CA ARG A 728 0.71 45.85 -27.08
C ARG A 728 -0.17 44.97 -27.95
N PHE A 729 -1.00 44.14 -27.32
CA PHE A 729 -1.89 43.26 -28.07
C PHE A 729 -3.01 44.09 -28.71
N ASP A 730 -3.04 44.11 -30.03
CA ASP A 730 -4.04 44.76 -30.86
C ASP A 730 -5.07 43.74 -31.36
N ALA A 731 -6.31 43.90 -30.89
CA ALA A 731 -7.43 43.05 -31.23
C ALA A 731 -8.35 43.76 -32.24
N GLU A 732 -8.39 43.27 -33.48
CA GLU A 732 -9.16 43.87 -34.58
C GLU A 732 -10.48 43.11 -34.84
N PHE A 733 -11.58 43.86 -34.97
CA PHE A 733 -12.93 43.31 -35.21
C PHE A 733 -13.68 44.03 -36.33
N ASP A 734 -14.51 43.27 -37.05
CA ASP A 734 -15.69 43.80 -37.74
C ASP A 734 -16.96 43.43 -36.98
N ALA A 735 -17.96 44.32 -36.95
CA ALA A 735 -19.19 44.14 -36.20
C ALA A 735 -20.42 44.30 -37.09
N LYS A 736 -21.35 43.34 -37.01
CA LYS A 736 -22.67 43.40 -37.66
C LYS A 736 -23.69 44.13 -36.77
N PRO A 737 -24.76 44.71 -37.36
CA PRO A 737 -25.89 45.22 -36.58
C PRO A 737 -26.44 44.13 -35.64
N GLY A 738 -26.70 44.49 -34.38
CA GLY A 738 -27.24 43.57 -33.38
C GLY A 738 -27.22 44.13 -31.97
N ASN A 739 -27.65 43.31 -31.01
CA ASN A 739 -27.73 43.69 -29.60
C ASN A 739 -26.35 43.68 -28.91
N ASP A 740 -26.27 44.30 -27.73
CA ASP A 740 -25.02 44.48 -26.98
C ASP A 740 -24.36 43.15 -26.57
N ALA A 741 -25.14 42.08 -26.43
CA ALA A 741 -24.61 40.75 -26.10
C ALA A 741 -23.93 40.08 -27.31
N ALA A 742 -24.51 40.20 -28.51
CA ALA A 742 -23.93 39.65 -29.74
C ALA A 742 -22.70 40.42 -30.23
N ASN A 743 -22.52 41.66 -29.76
CA ASN A 743 -21.43 42.58 -30.09
C ASN A 743 -20.47 42.82 -28.91
N ARG A 744 -20.33 41.84 -28.01
CA ARG A 744 -19.46 41.93 -26.84
C ARG A 744 -18.13 41.21 -27.04
N LEU A 745 -17.05 41.88 -26.67
CA LEU A 745 -15.73 41.29 -26.46
C LEU A 745 -15.56 40.99 -24.96
N THR A 746 -15.09 39.79 -24.63
CA THR A 746 -14.74 39.39 -23.27
C THR A 746 -13.33 38.81 -23.30
N VAL A 747 -12.45 39.36 -22.47
CA VAL A 747 -11.03 38.97 -22.39
C VAL A 747 -10.73 38.56 -20.96
N ARG A 748 -10.18 37.35 -20.80
CA ARG A 748 -9.60 36.88 -19.54
C ARG A 748 -8.09 36.91 -19.65
N ALA A 749 -7.42 37.63 -18.76
CA ALA A 749 -5.97 37.66 -18.64
C ALA A 749 -5.50 36.84 -17.43
N VAL A 750 -4.37 36.17 -17.57
CA VAL A 750 -3.67 35.47 -16.48
C VAL A 750 -2.19 35.85 -16.51
N ALA A 751 -1.67 36.33 -15.37
CA ALA A 751 -0.25 36.64 -15.19
C ALA A 751 0.15 36.59 -13.71
N ARG A 752 1.31 36.02 -13.37
CA ARG A 752 1.85 35.96 -11.99
C ARG A 752 0.88 35.38 -10.95
N GLY A 753 0.11 34.36 -11.31
CA GLY A 753 -0.92 33.83 -10.42
C GLY A 753 -2.02 34.84 -10.08
N ARG A 754 -2.22 35.85 -10.93
CA ARG A 754 -3.36 36.76 -10.90
C ARG A 754 -4.20 36.57 -12.16
N THR A 755 -5.50 36.79 -12.06
CA THR A 755 -6.41 36.77 -13.20
C THR A 755 -7.37 37.95 -13.13
N ASP A 756 -7.82 38.37 -14.31
CA ASP A 756 -8.83 39.40 -14.45
C ASP A 756 -9.63 39.13 -15.73
N THR A 757 -10.92 39.40 -15.70
CA THR A 757 -11.83 39.22 -16.82
C THR A 757 -12.58 40.51 -17.06
N ASP A 758 -12.26 41.18 -18.16
CA ASP A 758 -12.89 42.44 -18.56
C ASP A 758 -13.71 42.24 -19.83
N SER A 759 -14.71 43.10 -20.04
CA SER A 759 -15.59 43.04 -21.20
C SER A 759 -15.90 44.42 -21.75
N ALA A 760 -15.83 44.56 -23.07
CA ALA A 760 -16.13 45.81 -23.75
C ALA A 760 -17.13 45.61 -24.89
N PRO A 761 -18.11 46.50 -25.08
CA PRO A 761 -18.95 46.49 -26.26
C PRO A 761 -18.16 46.96 -27.49
N ILE A 762 -18.45 46.36 -28.63
CA ILE A 762 -17.96 46.80 -29.95
C ILE A 762 -19.18 47.33 -30.73
N PRO A 763 -19.30 48.65 -30.92
CA PRO A 763 -20.47 49.22 -31.58
C PRO A 763 -20.55 48.76 -33.04
N PRO A 764 -21.76 48.56 -33.60
CA PRO A 764 -21.90 48.27 -35.03
C PRO A 764 -21.49 49.47 -35.87
N LYS A 765 -21.00 49.22 -37.10
CA LYS A 765 -20.81 50.29 -38.10
C LYS A 765 -22.19 50.84 -38.46
N PHE A 766 -22.55 52.02 -37.96
CA PHE A 766 -23.63 52.80 -38.56
C PHE A 766 -23.14 53.18 -39.96
N GLY A 767 -23.88 52.73 -40.99
CA GLY A 767 -23.56 53.07 -42.37
C GLY A 767 -23.46 54.59 -42.52
N TRP A 768 -22.35 55.04 -43.10
CA TRP A 768 -22.28 56.37 -43.69
C TRP A 768 -23.04 56.37 -45.01
#